data_AF-A0A2E2EBM7-F1
#
_entry.id   AF-A0A2E2EBM7-F1
#
_cell.length_a   1.000
_cell.length_b   1.000
_cell.length_c   1.000
_cell.angle_alpha   90.00
_cell.angle_beta   90.00
_cell.angle_gamma   90.00
#
_symmetry.space_group_name_H-M   'P 1'
#
loop_
_entity.id
_entity.type
_entity.pdbx_description
1 polymer ?
#
loop_
_entity_poly.entity_id
_entity_poly.type
_entity_poly.pdbx_seq_one_letter_code
_entity_poly.pdbx_strand_id
1 'polypeptide(L)'
;MVSANAVTYVSNLVMKQAMTLEERLACLLSQNGGRNELKDTSISVVDVHAYNGLCGYNYWDGETLIGQLYMGTLQSGTYVIYKRTYIDEKITEAYDYYDPAGNFFYASSSLDGSCITYESILMDPTNPLINHIYNILYVEYGGTTYNYGNTSRIKFLEQILNTFYKSEQYFISAENKLKDTAILKISEEILRVENDPVLKWTERQIIYKQLKQKRSKILSTKRRAHNFHYMLYDFIVMFGNIKLKYQTFKRRPLNNLSGTFYRHTLGHFFWFVNTVRNNLGYSIAMAIYGPFTFYFITQPMNPHAMWAVGKVRNAYIETMKSVSDDDKNDKADTKKQLKIIEDQVKTQKAAPKLLVYPTQDISWSERMGNFKAMQIAYEEAMVFAERMGRFEQFETQLNFPLTAEAAWMEMELYLEDLNGKLDYFKNLDQRLVKFLKNEKKRTLELQFYIWQKMGQFFIDYPYIVVDQENEQTQRNYYLGRQFVFFEKISKKLSALGMASSPKTHKNVIALANRFKKMKIEGNTVLDTLRKNSKIFQQKNFLSSEEHRDYMKRHWEVLFMQQNKKQEASSFSLQAYTWSVRNAIWLLQTIYSAKRSELYKFVANYNLDNMSSEKEQASDAMNEYLANMFNNLVMEYVSIKKEMVENLPGDPEFRLRENVIHNIKAYLTERDKLFNQNIYASKESKGTRI
;
A
#
# COMPACT_ATOMS: atom_id res chain seq x y z
N MET A 1 64.91 19.03 38.12
CA MET A 1 65.29 19.36 36.72
C MET A 1 64.67 18.43 35.68
N VAL A 2 64.36 17.17 35.99
CA VAL A 2 63.72 16.23 35.03
C VAL A 2 62.28 16.61 34.65
N SER A 3 61.50 17.22 35.56
CA SER A 3 60.09 17.60 35.30
C SER A 3 59.91 18.75 34.30
N ALA A 4 60.76 19.79 34.33
CA ALA A 4 60.65 20.94 33.43
C ALA A 4 60.91 20.56 31.95
N ASN A 5 61.85 19.65 31.70
CA ASN A 5 62.12 19.12 30.36
C ASN A 5 60.97 18.24 29.85
N ALA A 6 60.32 17.49 30.74
CA ALA A 6 59.19 16.63 30.40
C ALA A 6 57.94 17.45 30.02
N VAL A 7 57.64 18.53 30.77
CA VAL A 7 56.54 19.47 30.44
C VAL A 7 56.80 20.20 29.12
N THR A 8 58.05 20.63 28.88
CA THR A 8 58.45 21.25 27.60
C THR A 8 58.30 20.27 26.43
N TYR A 9 58.67 19.01 26.63
CA TYR A 9 58.46 17.94 25.63
C TYR A 9 56.98 17.74 25.32
N VAL A 10 56.11 17.67 26.33
CA VAL A 10 54.64 17.57 26.13
C VAL A 10 54.14 18.77 25.33
N SER A 11 54.57 19.99 25.67
CA SER A 11 54.20 21.19 24.91
C SER A 11 54.53 21.07 23.43
N ASN A 12 55.78 20.69 23.13
CA ASN A 12 56.26 20.53 21.76
C ASN A 12 55.52 19.41 21.02
N LEU A 13 55.27 18.28 21.70
CA LEU A 13 54.55 17.15 21.10
C LEU A 13 53.11 17.52 20.75
N VAL A 14 52.40 18.18 21.68
CA VAL A 14 50.99 18.62 21.51
C VAL A 14 50.89 19.68 20.43
N MET A 15 51.77 20.69 20.46
CA MET A 15 51.70 21.84 19.55
C MET A 15 52.30 21.60 18.15
N LYS A 16 53.05 20.52 17.97
CA LYS A 16 53.64 20.17 16.67
C LYS A 16 52.57 20.04 15.58
N GLN A 17 52.81 20.73 14.48
CA GLN A 17 52.00 20.70 13.27
C GLN A 17 52.69 19.82 12.22
N ALA A 18 51.90 19.22 11.33
CA ALA A 18 52.41 18.44 10.19
C ALA A 18 51.64 18.80 8.92
N MET A 19 52.29 18.64 7.76
CA MET A 19 51.73 19.01 6.46
C MET A 19 50.63 18.04 6.02
N THR A 20 50.70 16.78 6.47
CA THR A 20 49.64 15.80 6.24
C THR A 20 49.17 15.16 7.55
N LEU A 21 47.93 14.68 7.53
CA LEU A 21 47.33 13.95 8.64
C LEU A 21 48.08 12.63 8.88
N GLU A 22 48.53 11.96 7.82
CA GLU A 22 49.32 10.73 7.92
C GLU A 22 50.65 10.97 8.66
N GLU A 23 51.39 12.03 8.31
CA GLU A 23 52.61 12.43 9.02
C GLU A 23 52.35 12.72 10.50
N ARG A 24 51.25 13.43 10.80
CA ARG A 24 50.88 13.73 12.19
C ARG A 24 50.60 12.45 12.97
N LEU A 25 49.83 11.53 12.40
CA LEU A 25 49.51 10.26 13.00
C LEU A 25 50.75 9.37 13.18
N ALA A 26 51.63 9.30 12.17
CA ALA A 26 52.89 8.56 12.23
C ALA A 26 53.78 9.03 13.40
N CYS A 27 53.89 10.36 13.58
CA CYS A 27 54.63 10.95 14.69
C CYS A 27 54.05 10.54 16.06
N LEU A 28 52.73 10.48 16.19
CA LEU A 28 52.06 10.13 17.46
C LEU A 28 52.08 8.63 17.73
N LEU A 29 51.96 7.81 16.69
CA LEU A 29 51.95 6.34 16.79
C LEU A 29 53.33 5.78 17.12
N SER A 30 54.39 6.29 16.49
CA SER A 30 55.78 5.85 16.77
C SER A 30 56.20 6.08 18.22
N GLN A 31 55.67 7.12 18.86
CA GLN A 31 55.97 7.47 20.25
C GLN A 31 54.91 6.98 21.24
N ASN A 32 53.89 6.24 20.79
CA ASN A 32 52.74 5.81 21.59
C ASN A 32 52.12 6.98 22.40
N GLY A 33 51.81 8.08 21.72
CA GLY A 33 51.31 9.31 22.35
C GLY A 33 52.32 10.03 23.24
N GLY A 34 53.62 9.71 23.15
CA GLY A 34 54.70 10.25 23.99
C GLY A 34 55.12 9.36 25.16
N ARG A 35 54.44 8.21 25.37
CA ARG A 35 54.72 7.29 26.49
C ARG A 35 56.14 6.72 26.47
N ASN A 36 56.73 6.52 25.30
CA ASN A 36 58.07 5.96 25.17
C ASN A 36 59.14 6.91 25.72
N GLU A 37 58.98 8.21 25.50
CA GLU A 37 59.90 9.27 25.95
C GLU A 37 59.62 9.71 27.40
N LEU A 38 58.36 9.59 27.86
CA LEU A 38 57.92 10.05 29.19
C LEU A 38 57.99 8.96 30.28
N LYS A 39 58.46 7.75 29.96
CA LYS A 39 58.40 6.55 30.83
C LYS A 39 59.02 6.74 32.22
N ASP A 40 60.09 7.55 32.31
CA ASP A 40 60.85 7.79 33.55
C ASP A 40 60.53 9.16 34.19
N THR A 41 59.37 9.75 33.86
CA THR A 41 58.92 11.06 34.35
C THR A 41 57.67 10.96 35.23
N SER A 42 57.31 12.04 35.93
CA SER A 42 56.06 12.13 36.73
C SER A 42 54.79 12.26 35.87
N ILE A 43 54.94 12.39 34.54
CA ILE A 43 53.84 12.66 33.63
C ILE A 43 53.13 11.36 33.24
N SER A 44 51.83 11.31 33.49
CA SER A 44 50.97 10.21 33.05
C SER A 44 50.19 10.59 31.78
N VAL A 45 50.14 9.64 30.83
CA VAL A 45 49.41 9.79 29.56
C VAL A 45 48.15 8.93 29.59
N VAL A 46 46.99 9.57 29.60
CA VAL A 46 45.67 8.93 29.67
C VAL A 46 45.00 8.93 28.30
N ASP A 47 44.56 7.77 27.83
CA ASP A 47 43.85 7.63 26.56
C ASP A 47 42.40 8.12 26.68
N VAL A 48 42.00 8.98 25.76
CA VAL A 48 40.63 9.48 25.62
C VAL A 48 40.05 8.86 24.35
N HIS A 49 39.23 7.82 24.53
CA HIS A 49 38.65 7.09 23.40
C HIS A 49 37.35 7.71 22.85
N ALA A 50 36.73 8.63 23.59
CA ALA A 50 35.62 9.46 23.11
C ALA A 50 35.32 10.61 24.09
N TYR A 51 35.40 11.85 23.61
CA TYR A 51 34.98 13.05 24.32
C TYR A 51 34.43 14.06 23.32
N ASN A 52 33.11 14.30 23.29
CA ASN A 52 32.44 15.19 22.32
C ASN A 52 32.81 14.93 20.84
N GLY A 53 33.00 13.65 20.47
CA GLY A 53 33.40 13.25 19.10
C GLY A 53 34.91 13.32 18.83
N LEU A 54 35.71 13.64 19.86
CA LEU A 54 37.16 13.71 19.80
C LEU A 54 37.81 12.49 20.49
N CYS A 55 38.96 12.07 20.00
CA CYS A 55 39.76 10.98 20.56
C CYS A 55 41.24 11.36 20.60
N GLY A 56 41.97 10.98 21.64
CA GLY A 56 43.41 11.24 21.73
C GLY A 56 43.94 11.09 23.14
N TYR A 57 44.76 12.02 23.62
CA TYR A 57 45.55 11.88 24.84
C TYR A 57 45.38 13.08 25.78
N ASN A 58 45.31 12.77 27.08
CA ASN A 58 45.51 13.74 28.16
C ASN A 58 46.85 13.50 28.83
N TYR A 59 47.56 14.58 29.11
CA TYR A 59 48.85 14.58 29.79
C TYR A 59 48.66 15.20 31.17
N TRP A 60 48.97 14.44 32.21
CA TRP A 60 48.82 14.85 33.61
C TRP A 60 50.15 14.79 34.34
N ASP A 61 50.48 15.83 35.09
CA ASP A 61 51.56 15.82 36.08
C ASP A 61 50.95 15.78 37.48
N GLY A 62 50.98 14.61 38.12
CA GLY A 62 50.20 14.34 39.33
C GLY A 62 48.69 14.55 39.08
N GLU A 63 48.09 15.51 39.79
CA GLU A 63 46.66 15.88 39.65
C GLU A 63 46.43 17.04 38.67
N THR A 64 47.49 17.59 38.05
CA THR A 64 47.39 18.77 37.18
C THR A 64 47.38 18.36 35.71
N LEU A 65 46.37 18.80 34.96
CA LEU A 65 46.31 18.60 33.51
C LEU A 65 47.23 19.61 32.82
N ILE A 66 48.25 19.11 32.11
CA ILE A 66 49.27 19.95 31.45
C ILE A 66 49.10 20.00 29.93
N GLY A 67 48.35 19.06 29.33
CA GLY A 67 48.09 19.06 27.90
C GLY A 67 46.96 18.14 27.46
N GLN A 68 46.33 18.49 26.34
CA GLN A 68 45.29 17.74 25.65
C GLN A 68 45.59 17.74 24.16
N LEU A 69 45.55 16.56 23.55
CA LEU A 69 45.72 16.39 22.12
C LEU A 69 44.65 15.45 21.61
N TYR A 70 43.72 15.95 20.80
CA TYR A 70 42.66 15.11 20.25
C TYR A 70 42.55 15.24 18.74
N MET A 71 42.01 14.20 18.11
CA MET A 71 41.58 14.15 16.73
C MET A 71 40.07 14.05 16.67
N GLY A 72 39.48 14.78 15.74
CA GLY A 72 38.07 14.72 15.40
C GLY A 72 37.82 14.77 13.91
N THR A 73 36.55 14.62 13.58
CA THR A 73 36.03 14.85 12.24
C THR A 73 34.89 15.85 12.34
N LEU A 74 34.86 16.85 11.46
CA LEU A 74 33.72 17.74 11.29
C LEU A 74 32.67 17.15 10.36
N GLN A 75 31.43 17.64 10.45
CA GLN A 75 30.34 17.26 9.52
C GLN A 75 30.70 17.48 8.03
N SER A 76 31.58 18.45 7.74
CA SER A 76 32.11 18.71 6.39
C SER A 76 33.01 17.61 5.83
N GLY A 77 33.41 16.62 6.64
CA GLY A 77 34.40 15.60 6.28
C GLY A 77 35.85 16.01 6.53
N THR A 78 36.08 17.24 6.98
CA THR A 78 37.37 17.77 7.40
C THR A 78 37.84 17.11 8.70
N TYR A 79 39.12 16.74 8.79
CA TYR A 79 39.71 16.27 10.04
C TYR A 79 40.28 17.44 10.84
N VAL A 80 40.13 17.38 12.16
CA VAL A 80 40.63 18.42 13.05
C VAL A 80 41.52 17.81 14.12
N ILE A 81 42.68 18.42 14.36
CA ILE A 81 43.54 18.12 15.51
C ILE A 81 43.41 19.26 16.50
N TYR A 82 42.77 18.97 17.63
CA TYR A 82 42.65 19.87 18.77
C TYR A 82 43.89 19.76 19.66
N LYS A 83 44.49 20.91 19.96
CA LYS A 83 45.73 21.02 20.72
C LYS A 83 45.49 22.02 21.85
N ARG A 84 45.77 21.61 23.08
CA ARG A 84 45.71 22.51 24.24
C ARG A 84 46.80 22.20 25.23
N THR A 85 47.49 23.22 25.74
CA THR A 85 48.51 23.09 26.79
C THR A 85 48.23 24.07 27.92
N TYR A 86 48.59 23.66 29.13
CA TYR A 86 48.44 24.43 30.37
C TYR A 86 49.81 24.48 31.04
N ILE A 87 50.61 25.51 30.73
CA ILE A 87 52.00 25.63 31.19
C ILE A 87 52.20 27.06 31.72
N ASP A 88 52.78 27.19 32.91
CA ASP A 88 53.10 28.48 33.55
C ASP A 88 51.92 29.47 33.55
N GLU A 89 50.73 28.99 33.95
CA GLU A 89 49.46 29.75 33.98
C GLU A 89 48.96 30.24 32.61
N LYS A 90 49.63 29.89 31.51
CA LYS A 90 49.21 30.21 30.14
C LYS A 90 48.50 29.04 29.49
N ILE A 91 47.32 29.31 28.97
CA ILE A 91 46.54 28.39 28.16
C ILE A 91 46.83 28.71 26.69
N THR A 92 47.34 27.74 25.95
CA THR A 92 47.47 27.83 24.50
C THR A 92 46.55 26.81 23.87
N GLU A 93 45.68 27.25 22.97
CA GLU A 93 44.65 26.43 22.32
C GLU A 93 44.68 26.67 20.82
N ALA A 94 44.68 25.60 20.03
CA ALA A 94 44.72 25.67 18.57
C ALA A 94 44.07 24.44 17.93
N TYR A 95 43.50 24.64 16.74
CA TYR A 95 42.87 23.61 15.92
C TYR A 95 43.57 23.56 14.57
N ASP A 96 44.15 22.43 14.20
CA ASP A 96 44.71 22.22 12.86
C ASP A 96 43.69 21.48 11.99
N TYR A 97 43.39 22.04 10.82
CA TYR A 97 42.43 21.45 9.89
C TYR A 97 43.12 20.78 8.71
N TYR A 98 42.66 19.56 8.43
CA TYR A 98 43.09 18.75 7.30
C TYR A 98 41.90 18.47 6.39
N ASP A 99 42.10 18.66 5.09
CA ASP A 99 41.09 18.39 4.08
C ASP A 99 40.71 16.88 4.05
N PRO A 100 39.65 16.49 3.31
CA PRO A 100 39.26 15.07 3.22
C PRO A 100 40.33 14.14 2.62
N ALA A 101 41.34 14.68 1.94
CA ALA A 101 42.49 13.96 1.42
C ALA A 101 43.69 13.93 2.40
N GLY A 102 43.55 14.55 3.57
CA GLY A 102 44.55 14.56 4.62
C GLY A 102 45.59 15.68 4.53
N ASN A 103 45.42 16.68 3.66
CA ASN A 103 46.36 17.79 3.54
C ASN A 103 46.01 18.90 4.54
N PHE A 104 47.01 19.41 5.24
CA PHE A 104 46.84 20.59 6.08
C PHE A 104 46.46 21.79 5.22
N PHE A 105 45.46 22.57 5.65
CA PHE A 105 45.07 23.77 4.90
C PHE A 105 44.96 25.06 5.76
N TYR A 106 44.56 25.00 7.03
CA TYR A 106 44.67 26.15 7.94
C TYR A 106 44.60 25.74 9.43
N ALA A 107 44.95 26.67 10.31
CA ALA A 107 44.80 26.55 11.75
C ALA A 107 43.88 27.66 12.30
N SER A 108 43.11 27.35 13.34
CA SER A 108 42.18 28.27 14.00
C SER A 108 42.37 28.28 15.51
N SER A 109 41.89 29.34 16.16
CA SER A 109 41.81 29.45 17.62
C SER A 109 40.47 28.96 18.18
N SER A 110 39.49 28.71 17.32
CA SER A 110 38.16 28.19 17.67
C SER A 110 37.79 26.99 16.81
N LEU A 111 36.92 26.14 17.34
CA LEU A 111 36.39 25.00 16.57
C LEU A 111 35.37 25.49 15.52
N ASP A 112 35.78 25.42 14.26
CA ASP A 112 34.95 25.76 13.11
C ASP A 112 33.95 24.63 12.78
N GLY A 113 32.78 24.70 13.42
CA GLY A 113 31.67 23.76 13.24
C GLY A 113 31.59 22.67 14.30
N SER A 114 30.72 21.69 14.08
CA SER A 114 30.48 20.59 15.04
C SER A 114 31.22 19.32 14.67
N CYS A 115 31.91 18.72 15.64
CA CYS A 115 32.47 17.38 15.50
C CYS A 115 31.39 16.31 15.40
N ILE A 116 31.62 15.29 14.56
CA ILE A 116 30.78 14.12 14.46
C ILE A 116 31.02 13.25 15.71
N THR A 117 29.96 13.01 16.47
CA THR A 117 29.98 12.07 17.59
C THR A 117 29.72 10.66 17.10
N TYR A 118 30.78 9.85 17.03
CA TYR A 118 30.67 8.43 16.67
C TYR A 118 30.24 7.58 17.87
N GLU A 119 29.51 6.48 17.62
CA GLU A 119 29.33 5.44 18.64
C GLU A 119 30.72 4.93 19.05
N SER A 120 31.12 5.21 20.30
CA SER A 120 32.44 4.85 20.82
C SER A 120 32.56 3.33 21.05
N ILE A 121 32.74 2.59 19.97
CA ILE A 121 33.16 1.19 20.05
C ILE A 121 34.67 1.21 20.28
N LEU A 122 35.13 0.46 21.27
CA LEU A 122 36.55 0.28 21.56
C LEU A 122 37.14 -0.74 20.56
N MET A 123 37.24 -0.31 19.30
CA MET A 123 37.78 -1.06 18.18
C MET A 123 39.28 -1.32 18.36
N ASP A 124 40.01 -0.35 18.90
CA ASP A 124 41.41 -0.50 19.30
C ASP A 124 41.65 0.08 20.71
N PRO A 125 41.70 -0.77 21.75
CA PRO A 125 41.95 -0.33 23.13
C PRO A 125 43.37 0.15 23.40
N THR A 126 44.29 -0.05 22.46
CA THR A 126 45.71 0.26 22.65
C THR A 126 46.09 1.62 22.10
N ASN A 127 45.26 2.18 21.21
CA ASN A 127 45.49 3.50 20.66
C ASN A 127 44.18 4.26 20.38
N PRO A 128 43.96 5.44 20.99
CA PRO A 128 42.72 6.21 20.82
C PRO A 128 42.54 6.80 19.41
N LEU A 129 43.63 7.10 18.69
CA LEU A 129 43.57 7.65 17.33
C LEU A 129 43.21 6.57 16.30
N ILE A 130 43.85 5.40 16.39
CA ILE A 130 43.49 4.23 15.55
C ILE A 130 42.04 3.81 15.83
N ASN A 131 41.64 3.84 17.11
CA ASN A 131 40.24 3.60 17.51
C ASN A 131 39.27 4.57 16.83
N HIS A 132 39.63 5.86 16.78
CA HIS A 132 38.83 6.88 16.11
C HIS A 132 38.67 6.59 14.61
N ILE A 133 39.77 6.24 13.92
CA ILE A 133 39.74 5.92 12.49
C ILE A 133 38.86 4.70 12.20
N TYR A 134 38.95 3.64 13.00
CA TYR A 134 38.05 2.49 12.86
C TYR A 134 36.58 2.83 13.10
N ASN A 135 36.28 3.74 14.04
CA ASN A 135 34.91 4.19 14.28
C ASN A 135 34.35 5.03 13.13
N ILE A 136 35.18 5.86 12.48
CA ILE A 136 34.81 6.56 11.25
C ILE A 136 34.49 5.54 10.15
N LEU A 137 35.41 4.59 9.90
CA LEU A 137 35.21 3.55 8.88
C LEU A 137 33.97 2.70 9.14
N TYR A 138 33.69 2.35 10.39
CA TYR A 138 32.48 1.62 10.74
C TYR A 138 31.20 2.35 10.31
N VAL A 139 31.13 3.68 10.53
CA VAL A 139 29.98 4.48 10.10
C VAL A 139 29.92 4.60 8.59
N GLU A 140 31.04 4.89 7.93
CA GLU A 140 31.10 5.02 6.48
C GLU A 140 30.74 3.70 5.76
N TYR A 141 31.22 2.55 6.27
CA TYR A 141 30.84 1.23 5.78
C TYR A 141 29.35 0.95 5.92
N GLY A 142 28.75 1.34 7.05
CA GLY A 142 27.30 1.30 7.21
C GLY A 142 26.59 2.14 6.15
N GLY A 143 27.04 3.38 5.94
CA GLY A 143 26.52 4.29 4.92
C GLY A 143 26.62 3.73 3.50
N THR A 144 27.69 3.00 3.15
CA THR A 144 27.84 2.41 1.80
C THR A 144 26.73 1.43 1.43
N THR A 145 26.15 0.72 2.40
CA THR A 145 25.03 -0.21 2.12
C THR A 145 23.74 0.48 1.70
N TYR A 146 23.63 1.80 1.95
CA TYR A 146 22.47 2.63 1.63
C TYR A 146 22.80 3.78 0.64
N ASN A 147 23.96 3.72 -0.03
CA ASN A 147 24.45 4.75 -0.95
C ASN A 147 24.72 6.14 -0.32
N TYR A 148 24.99 6.19 0.99
CA TYR A 148 25.32 7.42 1.72
C TYR A 148 26.79 7.48 2.20
N GLY A 149 27.56 6.41 2.02
CA GLY A 149 28.95 6.33 2.49
C GLY A 149 29.92 7.04 1.55
N ASN A 150 30.89 7.76 2.12
CA ASN A 150 31.90 8.48 1.35
C ASN A 150 33.06 7.54 0.95
N THR A 151 33.06 7.09 -0.31
CA THR A 151 34.02 6.11 -0.84
C THR A 151 35.44 6.65 -0.95
N SER A 152 35.64 7.95 -1.23
CA SER A 152 36.98 8.55 -1.28
C SER A 152 37.61 8.60 0.11
N ARG A 153 36.79 8.95 1.12
CA ARG A 153 37.19 8.95 2.52
C ARG A 153 37.53 7.56 3.05
N ILE A 154 36.70 6.57 2.71
CA ILE A 154 36.97 5.15 3.03
C ILE A 154 38.33 4.75 2.50
N LYS A 155 38.58 4.99 1.20
CA LYS A 155 39.83 4.63 0.55
C LYS A 155 41.04 5.28 1.22
N PHE A 156 40.94 6.56 1.57
CA PHE A 156 42.00 7.30 2.26
C PHE A 156 42.31 6.72 3.66
N LEU A 157 41.29 6.49 4.49
CA LEU A 157 41.48 5.94 5.83
C LEU A 157 41.96 4.48 5.81
N GLU A 158 41.50 3.68 4.86
CA GLU A 158 42.02 2.32 4.63
C GLU A 158 43.49 2.34 4.23
N GLN A 159 43.92 3.29 3.40
CA GLN A 159 45.32 3.47 3.05
C GLN A 159 46.16 3.78 4.29
N ILE A 160 45.77 4.77 5.09
CA ILE A 160 46.46 5.11 6.34
C ILE A 160 46.60 3.90 7.27
N LEU A 161 45.50 3.20 7.54
CA LEU A 161 45.52 2.03 8.42
C LEU A 161 46.40 0.90 7.88
N ASN A 162 46.39 0.67 6.56
CA ASN A 162 47.20 -0.37 5.94
C ASN A 162 48.69 0.01 5.86
N THR A 163 49.03 1.30 5.74
CA THR A 163 50.41 1.79 5.84
C THR A 163 50.95 1.47 7.23
N PHE A 164 50.20 1.82 8.28
CA PHE A 164 50.62 1.54 9.65
C PHE A 164 50.64 0.05 9.98
N TYR A 165 49.65 -0.73 9.51
CA TYR A 165 49.59 -2.18 9.72
C TYR A 165 50.75 -2.96 9.08
N LYS A 166 51.30 -2.47 7.95
CA LYS A 166 52.40 -3.14 7.24
C LYS A 166 53.79 -2.77 7.76
N SER A 167 53.89 -1.74 8.58
CA SER A 167 55.17 -1.25 9.08
C SER A 167 55.45 -1.83 10.47
N GLU A 168 56.65 -2.39 10.66
CA GLU A 168 57.09 -2.97 11.94
C GLU A 168 57.28 -1.92 13.04
N GLN A 169 57.27 -0.62 12.69
CA GLN A 169 57.48 0.49 13.62
C GLN A 169 56.23 0.84 14.43
N TYR A 170 55.04 0.49 13.93
CA TYR A 170 53.77 0.83 14.57
C TYR A 170 53.09 -0.44 15.04
N PHE A 171 52.35 -0.33 16.15
CA PHE A 171 51.57 -1.45 16.66
C PHE A 171 50.09 -1.19 16.45
N ILE A 172 49.43 -2.06 15.69
CA ILE A 172 47.98 -2.10 15.58
C ILE A 172 47.46 -3.41 16.19
N SER A 173 46.45 -3.32 17.05
CA SER A 173 45.86 -4.50 17.72
C SER A 173 45.40 -5.61 16.76
N ALA A 174 45.08 -5.24 15.51
CA ALA A 174 44.68 -6.14 14.44
C ALA A 174 45.78 -7.14 14.01
N GLU A 175 47.07 -6.78 14.14
CA GLU A 175 48.23 -7.62 13.79
C GLU A 175 48.26 -8.92 14.60
N ASN A 176 47.82 -8.84 15.86
CA ASN A 176 47.77 -9.97 16.77
C ASN A 176 46.69 -10.99 16.41
N LYS A 177 45.85 -10.72 15.39
CA LYS A 177 44.75 -11.56 14.88
C LYS A 177 43.88 -12.17 15.99
N LEU A 178 44.31 -13.32 16.52
CA LEU A 178 43.66 -14.10 17.58
C LEU A 178 43.77 -13.49 18.97
N LYS A 179 44.82 -12.70 19.21
CA LYS A 179 45.07 -11.98 20.45
C LYS A 179 44.80 -10.48 20.32
N ASP A 180 43.97 -10.11 19.35
CA ASP A 180 43.47 -8.74 19.25
C ASP A 180 42.91 -8.32 20.62
N THR A 181 43.47 -7.25 21.16
CA THR A 181 43.19 -6.77 22.52
C THR A 181 41.74 -6.37 22.68
N ALA A 182 41.07 -5.89 21.61
CA ALA A 182 39.65 -5.58 21.61
C ALA A 182 38.79 -6.84 21.82
N ILE A 183 39.16 -7.93 21.14
CA ILE A 183 38.44 -9.21 21.19
C ILE A 183 38.68 -9.92 22.54
N LEU A 184 39.90 -9.83 23.07
CA LEU A 184 40.24 -10.38 24.38
C LEU A 184 39.50 -9.66 25.51
N LYS A 185 39.49 -8.32 25.52
CA LYS A 185 38.73 -7.53 26.52
C LYS A 185 37.24 -7.88 26.52
N ILE A 186 36.64 -8.11 25.35
CA ILE A 186 35.24 -8.57 25.27
C ILE A 186 35.08 -9.96 25.90
N SER A 187 36.06 -10.84 25.72
CA SER A 187 36.03 -12.20 26.28
C SER A 187 36.18 -12.20 27.79
N GLU A 188 37.07 -11.35 28.31
CA GLU A 188 37.26 -11.11 29.75
C GLU A 188 36.00 -10.51 30.39
N GLU A 189 35.37 -9.54 29.73
CA GLU A 189 34.15 -8.92 30.23
C GLU A 189 32.99 -9.92 30.29
N ILE A 190 32.87 -10.84 29.32
CA ILE A 190 31.89 -11.94 29.39
C ILE A 190 32.15 -12.82 30.62
N LEU A 191 33.42 -13.13 30.92
CA LEU A 191 33.77 -13.94 32.09
C LEU A 191 33.55 -13.20 33.42
N ARG A 192 33.75 -11.87 33.44
CA ARG A 192 33.45 -11.00 34.57
C ARG A 192 31.95 -10.97 34.86
N VAL A 193 31.14 -10.76 33.82
CA VAL A 193 29.67 -10.78 33.90
C VAL A 193 29.14 -12.15 34.32
N GLU A 194 29.78 -13.26 33.93
CA GLU A 194 29.40 -14.60 34.42
C GLU A 194 29.64 -14.77 35.92
N ASN A 195 30.69 -14.13 36.44
CA ASN A 195 31.07 -14.18 37.85
C ASN A 195 30.25 -13.24 38.74
N ASP A 196 29.54 -12.28 38.16
CA ASP A 196 28.72 -11.33 38.92
C ASP A 196 27.58 -12.07 39.66
N PRO A 197 27.48 -11.94 41.00
CA PRO A 197 26.45 -12.61 41.78
C PRO A 197 25.09 -11.92 41.70
N VAL A 198 25.04 -10.65 41.30
CA VAL A 198 23.81 -9.82 41.29
C VAL A 198 22.98 -10.07 40.03
N LEU A 199 23.65 -10.29 38.90
CA LEU A 199 22.98 -10.36 37.60
C LEU A 199 22.17 -11.66 37.40
N LYS A 200 20.90 -11.51 37.03
CA LYS A 200 20.03 -12.62 36.66
C LYS A 200 20.49 -13.27 35.36
N TRP A 201 20.10 -14.53 35.12
CA TRP A 201 20.48 -15.23 33.90
C TRP A 201 20.03 -14.51 32.62
N THR A 202 18.81 -13.96 32.61
CA THR A 202 18.26 -13.21 31.48
C THR A 202 19.05 -11.92 31.20
N GLU A 203 19.41 -11.16 32.24
CA GLU A 203 20.22 -9.94 32.15
C GLU A 203 21.62 -10.25 31.59
N ARG A 204 22.25 -11.33 32.06
CA ARG A 204 23.55 -11.80 31.53
C ARG A 204 23.47 -12.18 30.05
N GLN A 205 22.40 -12.84 29.61
CA GLN A 205 22.22 -13.16 28.18
C GLN A 205 22.06 -11.91 27.31
N ILE A 206 21.38 -10.87 27.81
CA ILE A 206 21.26 -9.58 27.11
C ILE A 206 22.64 -8.93 26.97
N ILE A 207 23.42 -8.88 28.05
CA ILE A 207 24.79 -8.35 28.04
C ILE A 207 25.67 -9.14 27.08
N TYR A 208 25.60 -10.48 27.09
CA TYR A 208 26.34 -11.33 26.15
C TYR A 208 25.94 -11.08 24.70
N LYS A 209 24.65 -10.84 24.42
CA LYS A 209 24.18 -10.50 23.07
C LYS A 209 24.77 -9.17 22.61
N GLN A 210 24.76 -8.14 23.46
CA GLN A 210 25.36 -6.83 23.15
C GLN A 210 26.88 -6.94 22.94
N LEU A 211 27.60 -7.65 23.81
CA LEU A 211 29.04 -7.87 23.67
C LEU A 211 29.40 -8.65 22.40
N LYS A 212 28.60 -9.67 22.04
CA LYS A 212 28.77 -10.41 20.77
C LYS A 212 28.49 -9.54 19.54
N GLN A 213 27.49 -8.66 19.61
CA GLN A 213 27.21 -7.69 18.54
C GLN A 213 28.36 -6.70 18.38
N LYS A 214 28.88 -6.12 19.47
CA LYS A 214 30.07 -5.26 19.46
C LYS A 214 31.26 -5.96 18.81
N ARG A 215 31.53 -7.22 19.18
CA ARG A 215 32.59 -8.03 18.57
C ARG A 215 32.35 -8.25 17.08
N SER A 216 31.12 -8.54 16.65
CA SER A 216 30.80 -8.70 15.23
C SER A 216 31.08 -7.43 14.44
N LYS A 217 30.75 -6.25 15.00
CA LYS A 217 31.05 -4.95 14.40
C LYS A 217 32.57 -4.74 14.27
N ILE A 218 33.33 -5.05 15.32
CA ILE A 218 34.81 -4.97 15.29
C ILE A 218 35.38 -5.85 14.18
N LEU A 219 34.95 -7.11 14.11
CA LEU A 219 35.44 -8.06 13.11
C LEU A 219 35.10 -7.62 11.68
N SER A 220 33.86 -7.19 11.42
CA SER A 220 33.47 -6.74 10.07
C SER A 220 34.26 -5.51 9.61
N THR A 221 34.49 -4.56 10.52
CA THR A 221 35.21 -3.32 10.20
C THR A 221 36.69 -3.61 9.95
N LYS A 222 37.37 -4.33 10.85
CA LYS A 222 38.80 -4.68 10.68
C LYS A 222 39.04 -5.58 9.48
N ARG A 223 38.14 -6.55 9.23
CA ARG A 223 38.22 -7.43 8.06
C ARG A 223 38.16 -6.65 6.76
N ARG A 224 37.24 -5.69 6.66
CA ARG A 224 37.10 -4.84 5.46
C ARG A 224 38.28 -3.89 5.31
N ALA A 225 38.70 -3.23 6.39
CA ALA A 225 39.81 -2.27 6.36
C ALA A 225 41.14 -2.90 5.92
N HIS A 226 41.42 -4.14 6.32
CA HIS A 226 42.67 -4.84 6.02
C HIS A 226 42.54 -5.96 4.98
N ASN A 227 41.36 -6.15 4.38
CA ASN A 227 41.06 -7.24 3.45
C ASN A 227 41.42 -8.64 3.98
N PHE A 228 41.16 -8.91 5.27
CA PHE A 228 41.41 -10.22 5.85
C PHE A 228 40.49 -11.28 5.24
N HIS A 229 41.04 -12.47 4.97
CA HIS A 229 40.25 -13.57 4.45
C HIS A 229 39.22 -14.05 5.49
N TYR A 230 37.94 -14.09 5.10
CA TYR A 230 36.80 -14.42 5.97
C TYR A 230 37.03 -15.71 6.77
N MET A 231 37.50 -16.78 6.10
CA MET A 231 37.69 -18.09 6.71
C MET A 231 38.87 -18.13 7.71
N LEU A 232 39.85 -17.24 7.63
CA LEU A 232 40.99 -17.25 8.55
C LEU A 232 40.75 -16.34 9.75
N TYR A 233 40.03 -15.24 9.58
CA TYR A 233 39.81 -14.26 10.64
C TYR A 233 38.57 -14.58 11.48
N ASP A 234 37.45 -14.99 10.87
CA ASP A 234 36.20 -15.26 11.59
C ASP A 234 36.12 -16.68 12.17
N PHE A 235 36.64 -17.68 11.45
CA PHE A 235 36.57 -19.10 11.86
C PHE A 235 37.35 -19.37 13.14
N ILE A 236 38.47 -18.67 13.37
CA ILE A 236 39.27 -18.87 14.58
C ILE A 236 38.62 -18.20 15.80
N VAL A 237 37.87 -17.11 15.61
CA VAL A 237 37.01 -16.53 16.66
C VAL A 237 35.86 -17.49 17.02
N MET A 238 35.42 -18.36 16.09
CA MET A 238 34.47 -19.43 16.37
C MET A 238 35.02 -20.44 17.39
N PHE A 239 36.30 -20.83 17.30
CA PHE A 239 36.95 -21.67 18.31
C PHE A 239 37.07 -20.96 19.66
N GLY A 240 37.39 -19.68 19.66
CA GLY A 240 37.35 -18.83 20.86
C GLY A 240 35.96 -18.86 21.54
N ASN A 241 34.89 -18.83 20.75
CA ASN A 241 33.52 -18.94 21.26
C ASN A 241 33.19 -20.30 21.87
N ILE A 242 33.70 -21.39 21.29
CA ILE A 242 33.50 -22.74 21.83
C ILE A 242 34.21 -22.85 23.18
N LYS A 243 35.46 -22.38 23.26
CA LYS A 243 36.24 -22.32 24.50
C LYS A 243 35.54 -21.47 25.56
N LEU A 244 35.05 -20.29 25.19
CA LEU A 244 34.38 -19.36 26.10
C LEU A 244 33.03 -19.92 26.59
N LYS A 245 32.24 -20.53 25.70
CA LYS A 245 31.02 -21.26 26.07
C LYS A 245 31.31 -22.38 27.06
N TYR A 246 32.35 -23.18 26.80
CA TYR A 246 32.77 -24.24 27.70
C TYR A 246 33.17 -23.69 29.08
N GLN A 247 33.94 -22.60 29.13
CA GLN A 247 34.31 -21.94 30.39
C GLN A 247 33.09 -21.40 31.15
N THR A 248 32.12 -20.76 30.48
CA THR A 248 30.88 -20.30 31.13
C THR A 248 30.03 -21.46 31.64
N PHE A 249 29.95 -22.57 30.88
CA PHE A 249 29.21 -23.76 31.27
C PHE A 249 29.82 -24.43 32.50
N LYS A 250 31.16 -24.54 32.56
CA LYS A 250 31.89 -25.07 33.73
C LYS A 250 31.65 -24.23 34.99
N ARG A 251 31.50 -22.90 34.85
CA ARG A 251 31.30 -22.00 36.00
C ARG A 251 29.88 -22.02 36.56
N ARG A 252 28.84 -22.12 35.72
CA ARG A 252 27.44 -22.23 36.18
C ARG A 252 26.65 -23.25 35.36
N PRO A 253 26.81 -24.56 35.62
CA PRO A 253 26.25 -25.62 34.78
C PRO A 253 24.71 -25.64 34.78
N LEU A 254 24.05 -25.52 35.93
CA LEU A 254 22.58 -25.60 36.04
C LEU A 254 21.86 -24.43 35.36
N ASN A 255 22.39 -23.20 35.50
CA ASN A 255 21.82 -22.01 34.86
C ASN A 255 22.03 -22.02 33.34
N ASN A 256 23.17 -22.53 32.88
CA ASN A 256 23.43 -22.61 31.45
C ASN A 256 22.68 -23.79 30.78
N LEU A 257 22.47 -24.91 31.49
CA LEU A 257 21.60 -26.01 31.05
C LEU A 257 20.14 -25.60 30.91
N SER A 258 19.56 -24.99 31.95
CA SER A 258 18.19 -24.45 31.91
C SER A 258 18.05 -23.38 30.84
N GLY A 259 19.09 -22.56 30.64
CA GLY A 259 19.17 -21.58 29.56
C GLY A 259 19.18 -22.17 28.14
N THR A 260 19.92 -23.27 27.91
CA THR A 260 19.86 -24.01 26.64
C THR A 260 18.49 -24.66 26.42
N PHE A 261 17.90 -25.21 27.48
CA PHE A 261 16.57 -25.81 27.42
C PHE A 261 15.52 -24.74 27.07
N TYR A 262 15.56 -23.60 27.77
CA TYR A 262 14.73 -22.44 27.46
C TYR A 262 14.94 -21.98 26.02
N ARG A 263 16.17 -21.80 25.53
CA ARG A 263 16.44 -21.34 24.16
C ARG A 263 15.87 -22.27 23.08
N HIS A 264 15.94 -23.59 23.26
CA HIS A 264 15.50 -24.56 22.25
C HIS A 264 14.02 -24.97 22.39
N THR A 265 13.36 -24.66 23.51
CA THR A 265 11.95 -25.02 23.73
C THR A 265 11.08 -23.81 24.05
N LEU A 266 11.10 -23.31 25.29
CA LEU A 266 10.24 -22.23 25.79
C LEU A 266 10.49 -20.86 25.12
N GLY A 267 11.72 -20.61 24.69
CA GLY A 267 12.16 -19.36 24.08
C GLY A 267 11.65 -19.18 22.66
N HIS A 268 11.50 -20.25 21.88
CA HIS A 268 10.80 -20.19 20.59
C HIS A 268 9.32 -19.90 20.77
N PHE A 269 8.70 -20.46 21.81
CA PHE A 269 7.31 -20.18 22.17
C PHE A 269 7.11 -18.73 22.62
N PHE A 270 7.93 -18.22 23.55
CA PHE A 270 7.85 -16.81 23.96
C PHE A 270 8.28 -15.83 22.88
N TRP A 271 9.25 -16.18 22.02
CA TRP A 271 9.61 -15.39 20.84
C TRP A 271 8.44 -15.33 19.86
N PHE A 272 7.76 -16.45 19.60
CA PHE A 272 6.56 -16.47 18.77
C PHE A 272 5.48 -15.55 19.35
N VAL A 273 5.17 -15.68 20.63
CA VAL A 273 4.17 -14.83 21.32
C VAL A 273 4.57 -13.34 21.32
N ASN A 274 5.83 -13.00 21.61
CA ASN A 274 6.29 -11.61 21.59
C ASN A 274 6.47 -11.05 20.18
N THR A 275 6.80 -11.87 19.18
CA THR A 275 6.87 -11.45 17.78
C THR A 275 5.47 -11.20 17.25
N VAL A 276 4.50 -12.05 17.58
CA VAL A 276 3.08 -11.81 17.31
C VAL A 276 2.60 -10.55 18.03
N ARG A 277 2.99 -10.31 19.29
CA ARG A 277 2.59 -9.12 20.07
C ARG A 277 3.25 -7.81 19.60
N ASN A 278 4.55 -7.82 19.26
CA ASN A 278 5.29 -6.63 18.82
C ASN A 278 5.04 -6.30 17.35
N ASN A 279 4.90 -7.34 16.51
CA ASN A 279 4.41 -7.15 15.15
C ASN A 279 2.89 -7.11 15.11
N LEU A 280 2.15 -7.21 16.22
CA LEU A 280 0.70 -7.03 16.18
C LEU A 280 0.40 -5.63 15.62
N GLY A 281 1.15 -4.60 16.00
CA GLY A 281 1.01 -3.26 15.44
C GLY A 281 1.39 -3.17 13.95
N TYR A 282 2.44 -3.86 13.49
CA TYR A 282 2.90 -3.87 12.09
C TYR A 282 2.11 -4.82 11.18
N SER A 283 1.56 -5.89 11.73
CA SER A 283 0.70 -6.89 11.11
C SER A 283 -0.75 -6.46 11.16
N ILE A 284 -1.20 -5.70 12.17
CA ILE A 284 -2.44 -4.93 12.14
C ILE A 284 -2.25 -3.74 11.20
N ALA A 285 -1.11 -3.05 11.20
CA ALA A 285 -0.84 -2.02 10.20
C ALA A 285 -0.67 -2.61 8.79
N MET A 286 -0.14 -3.82 8.57
CA MET A 286 -0.13 -4.46 7.24
C MET A 286 -1.41 -5.25 6.94
N ALA A 287 -2.24 -5.60 7.91
CA ALA A 287 -3.59 -6.13 7.69
C ALA A 287 -4.65 -5.02 7.59
N ILE A 288 -4.33 -3.80 8.00
CA ILE A 288 -5.09 -2.58 7.75
C ILE A 288 -4.52 -1.91 6.50
N TYR A 289 -3.25 -1.53 6.45
CA TYR A 289 -2.62 -0.96 5.26
C TYR A 289 -2.45 -1.94 4.12
N GLY A 290 -2.12 -3.22 4.29
CA GLY A 290 -1.93 -4.14 3.15
C GLY A 290 -3.19 -4.27 2.29
N PRO A 291 -4.39 -4.43 2.88
CA PRO A 291 -5.63 -4.28 2.13
C PRO A 291 -5.84 -2.88 1.59
N PHE A 292 -5.44 -1.80 2.27
CA PHE A 292 -5.58 -0.43 1.75
C PHE A 292 -4.58 -0.06 0.64
N THR A 293 -3.31 -0.46 0.69
CA THR A 293 -2.33 -0.29 -0.39
C THR A 293 -2.62 -1.23 -1.54
N PHE A 294 -3.07 -2.46 -1.28
CA PHE A 294 -3.59 -3.32 -2.33
C PHE A 294 -4.87 -2.71 -2.93
N TYR A 295 -5.79 -2.18 -2.14
CA TYR A 295 -7.01 -1.48 -2.60
C TYR A 295 -6.72 -0.15 -3.32
N PHE A 296 -5.63 0.57 -2.96
CA PHE A 296 -5.19 1.79 -3.65
C PHE A 296 -4.35 1.53 -4.90
N ILE A 297 -3.67 0.38 -4.99
CA ILE A 297 -2.89 -0.04 -6.17
C ILE A 297 -3.77 -0.82 -7.18
N THR A 298 -4.82 -1.50 -6.72
CA THR A 298 -5.68 -2.37 -7.56
C THR A 298 -7.02 -1.76 -7.99
N GLN A 299 -7.38 -0.54 -7.53
CA GLN A 299 -8.50 0.21 -8.11
C GLN A 299 -8.02 1.28 -9.10
N PRO A 300 -8.71 1.48 -10.24
CA PRO A 300 -8.50 2.66 -11.06
C PRO A 300 -8.97 3.90 -10.27
N MET A 301 -8.09 4.90 -10.22
CA MET A 301 -8.18 6.19 -9.50
C MET A 301 -9.59 6.62 -9.04
N ASN A 302 -9.84 6.52 -7.73
CA ASN A 302 -11.03 7.10 -7.09
C ASN A 302 -10.74 8.56 -6.63
N PRO A 303 -11.45 9.59 -7.12
CA PRO A 303 -11.29 10.98 -6.68
C PRO A 303 -11.48 11.18 -5.16
N HIS A 304 -12.27 10.31 -4.52
CA HIS A 304 -12.47 10.32 -3.08
C HIS A 304 -11.24 9.83 -2.30
N ALA A 305 -10.34 9.08 -2.92
CA ALA A 305 -9.05 8.71 -2.34
C ALA A 305 -8.10 9.92 -2.26
N MET A 306 -8.04 10.75 -3.32
CA MET A 306 -7.30 12.03 -3.28
C MET A 306 -7.89 13.01 -2.27
N TRP A 307 -9.23 13.05 -2.14
CA TRP A 307 -9.91 13.86 -1.14
C TRP A 307 -9.68 13.35 0.30
N ALA A 308 -9.66 12.03 0.52
CA ALA A 308 -9.38 11.42 1.82
C ALA A 308 -7.92 11.58 2.22
N VAL A 309 -6.97 11.43 1.29
CA VAL A 309 -5.55 11.73 1.52
C VAL A 309 -5.35 13.24 1.75
N GLY A 310 -6.12 14.10 1.07
CA GLY A 310 -6.18 15.54 1.32
C GLY A 310 -6.75 15.89 2.70
N LYS A 311 -7.80 15.19 3.15
CA LYS A 311 -8.37 15.33 4.50
C LYS A 311 -7.47 14.76 5.58
N VAL A 312 -6.75 13.67 5.34
CA VAL A 312 -5.77 13.12 6.30
C VAL A 312 -4.54 14.03 6.39
N ARG A 313 -4.12 14.65 5.28
CA ARG A 313 -3.07 15.68 5.27
C ARG A 313 -3.53 16.95 6.00
N ASN A 314 -4.75 17.43 5.76
CA ASN A 314 -5.32 18.57 6.49
C ASN A 314 -5.60 18.25 7.96
N ALA A 315 -6.07 17.05 8.27
CA ALA A 315 -6.25 16.56 9.64
C ALA A 315 -4.90 16.44 10.34
N TYR A 316 -3.85 15.96 9.68
CA TYR A 316 -2.49 15.94 10.25
C TYR A 316 -1.94 17.36 10.50
N ILE A 317 -2.23 18.31 9.61
CA ILE A 317 -1.91 19.73 9.79
C ILE A 317 -2.73 20.36 10.94
N GLU A 318 -4.01 20.00 11.08
CA GLU A 318 -4.90 20.38 12.21
C GLU A 318 -4.53 19.67 13.52
N THR A 319 -4.02 18.44 13.47
CA THR A 319 -3.59 17.67 14.64
C THR A 319 -2.25 18.22 15.14
N MET A 320 -1.35 18.60 14.24
CA MET A 320 -0.14 19.36 14.62
C MET A 320 -0.51 20.72 15.22
N LYS A 321 -1.51 21.42 14.66
CA LYS A 321 -2.04 22.69 15.22
C LYS A 321 -2.72 22.51 16.58
N SER A 322 -3.48 21.42 16.81
CA SER A 322 -4.16 21.13 18.09
C SER A 322 -3.27 20.47 19.14
N VAL A 323 -2.16 19.84 18.75
CA VAL A 323 -1.07 19.48 19.69
C VAL A 323 -0.26 20.73 20.10
N SER A 324 -0.40 21.85 19.36
CA SER A 324 0.15 23.15 19.77
C SER A 324 -0.75 23.89 20.77
N ASP A 325 -2.04 23.55 20.85
CA ASP A 325 -3.05 24.25 21.63
C ASP A 325 -3.74 23.28 22.61
N ASP A 326 -3.16 23.20 23.81
CA ASP A 326 -3.82 22.99 25.10
C ASP A 326 -4.54 21.66 25.45
N ASP A 327 -3.84 20.88 26.28
CA ASP A 327 -4.25 20.54 27.66
C ASP A 327 -5.72 20.81 28.05
N LYS A 328 -6.54 19.75 28.17
CA LYS A 328 -7.31 19.36 29.39
C LYS A 328 -8.41 18.29 29.15
N ASN A 329 -8.19 17.14 29.80
CA ASN A 329 -9.05 16.29 30.65
C ASN A 329 -10.47 15.74 30.28
N ASP A 330 -10.58 14.43 30.60
CA ASP A 330 -11.70 13.65 31.21
C ASP A 330 -12.90 13.23 30.31
N LYS A 331 -13.57 12.07 30.42
CA LYS A 331 -13.38 10.71 30.99
C LYS A 331 -14.68 9.90 30.72
N ALA A 332 -14.56 8.55 30.57
CA ALA A 332 -15.51 7.50 31.04
C ALA A 332 -16.93 7.43 30.39
N ASP A 333 -17.68 6.31 30.30
CA ASP A 333 -17.60 4.97 30.86
C ASP A 333 -18.60 3.97 30.18
N THR A 334 -18.79 2.80 30.78
CA THR A 334 -18.97 1.45 30.22
C THR A 334 -20.38 0.79 30.29
N LYS A 335 -20.59 -0.22 29.40
CA LYS A 335 -21.19 -1.59 29.57
C LYS A 335 -22.62 -1.86 30.10
N LYS A 336 -23.32 -2.83 29.45
CA LYS A 336 -23.82 -4.16 29.96
C LYS A 336 -24.82 -4.79 28.94
N GLN A 337 -24.62 -5.95 28.29
CA GLN A 337 -24.80 -7.38 28.71
C GLN A 337 -26.17 -7.68 29.38
N LEU A 338 -26.95 -8.76 29.14
CA LEU A 338 -26.87 -10.08 28.45
C LEU A 338 -28.24 -10.81 28.62
N LYS A 339 -28.51 -11.87 27.82
CA LYS A 339 -29.33 -13.12 28.05
C LYS A 339 -30.37 -13.39 26.94
N ILE A 340 -30.80 -14.60 26.55
CA ILE A 340 -30.34 -16.01 26.42
C ILE A 340 -31.63 -16.80 25.99
N ILE A 341 -31.58 -17.51 24.85
CA ILE A 341 -32.17 -18.84 24.47
C ILE A 341 -33.70 -19.07 24.52
N GLU A 342 -34.37 -19.47 23.41
CA GLU A 342 -34.69 -20.87 23.00
C GLU A 342 -35.65 -20.94 21.77
N ASP A 343 -35.60 -22.06 21.05
CA ASP A 343 -36.06 -22.32 19.68
C ASP A 343 -37.47 -22.97 19.61
N GLN A 344 -38.36 -22.55 18.68
CA GLN A 344 -39.54 -23.33 18.26
C GLN A 344 -40.00 -22.98 16.83
N VAL A 345 -40.01 -23.99 15.95
CA VAL A 345 -40.58 -23.93 14.59
C VAL A 345 -42.08 -24.25 14.62
N LYS A 346 -42.92 -23.33 14.10
CA LYS A 346 -44.30 -23.60 13.67
C LYS A 346 -44.58 -22.99 12.30
N THR A 347 -45.20 -23.76 11.43
CA THR A 347 -45.73 -23.35 10.12
C THR A 347 -47.00 -22.50 10.30
N GLN A 348 -46.98 -21.24 9.86
CA GLN A 348 -48.17 -20.40 9.77
C GLN A 348 -48.29 -19.73 8.39
N LYS A 349 -49.54 -19.72 7.89
CA LYS A 349 -50.01 -19.01 6.70
C LYS A 349 -49.52 -17.56 6.71
N ALA A 350 -49.32 -17.00 5.51
CA ALA A 350 -48.90 -15.62 5.28
C ALA A 350 -49.71 -14.63 6.12
N ALA A 351 -49.16 -14.27 7.29
CA ALA A 351 -49.59 -13.11 8.05
C ALA A 351 -49.14 -11.85 7.27
N PRO A 352 -49.90 -10.73 7.36
CA PRO A 352 -49.44 -9.48 6.79
C PRO A 352 -48.06 -9.20 7.34
N LYS A 353 -47.09 -8.96 6.44
CA LYS A 353 -45.72 -8.58 6.82
C LYS A 353 -45.83 -7.44 7.83
N LEU A 354 -45.51 -7.72 9.09
CA LEU A 354 -45.08 -6.69 10.00
C LEU A 354 -43.91 -6.00 9.29
N LEU A 355 -44.09 -4.72 8.97
CA LEU A 355 -42.99 -3.85 8.62
C LEU A 355 -42.06 -3.88 9.83
N VAL A 356 -41.01 -4.69 9.73
CA VAL A 356 -39.93 -4.71 10.71
C VAL A 356 -39.16 -3.42 10.46
N TYR A 357 -39.63 -2.35 11.11
CA TYR A 357 -38.80 -1.17 11.30
C TYR A 357 -37.63 -1.58 12.20
N PRO A 358 -36.39 -1.13 11.90
CA PRO A 358 -35.29 -1.34 12.82
C PRO A 358 -35.72 -0.82 14.19
N THR A 359 -35.75 -1.72 15.18
CA THR A 359 -36.30 -1.45 16.51
C THR A 359 -35.46 -0.47 17.33
N GLN A 360 -34.34 0.01 16.78
CA GLN A 360 -33.45 1.01 17.36
C GLN A 360 -32.85 1.90 16.26
N ASP A 361 -32.68 3.19 16.56
CA ASP A 361 -31.83 4.10 15.80
C ASP A 361 -30.36 3.65 15.94
N ILE A 362 -29.91 2.82 15.01
CA ILE A 362 -28.51 2.38 14.96
C ILE A 362 -27.69 3.52 14.37
N SER A 363 -26.70 4.01 15.14
CA SER A 363 -25.78 5.04 14.65
C SER A 363 -25.08 4.58 13.37
N TRP A 364 -24.78 5.51 12.45
CA TRP A 364 -24.10 5.18 11.19
C TRP A 364 -22.80 4.41 11.41
N SER A 365 -22.03 4.76 12.45
CA SER A 365 -20.80 4.08 12.86
C SER A 365 -21.02 2.64 13.28
N GLU A 366 -22.07 2.36 14.04
CA GLU A 366 -22.41 1.01 14.49
C GLU A 366 -22.94 0.17 13.33
N ARG A 367 -23.75 0.78 12.45
CA ARG A 367 -24.19 0.15 11.20
C ARG A 367 -23.00 -0.21 10.31
N MET A 368 -22.04 0.70 10.14
CA MET A 368 -20.81 0.43 9.37
C MET A 368 -19.89 -0.58 10.05
N GLY A 369 -19.81 -0.57 11.38
CA GLY A 369 -19.10 -1.58 12.16
C GLY A 369 -19.69 -2.97 11.95
N ASN A 370 -21.02 -3.08 11.95
CA ASN A 370 -21.75 -4.31 11.66
C ASN A 370 -21.56 -4.76 10.20
N PHE A 371 -21.56 -3.85 9.23
CA PHE A 371 -21.22 -4.18 7.85
C PHE A 371 -19.78 -4.66 7.71
N LYS A 372 -18.83 -4.04 8.43
CA LYS A 372 -17.43 -4.48 8.45
C LYS A 372 -17.28 -5.84 9.11
N ALA A 373 -17.98 -6.11 10.21
CA ALA A 373 -17.98 -7.43 10.85
C ALA A 373 -18.62 -8.50 9.95
N MET A 374 -19.72 -8.18 9.26
CA MET A 374 -20.33 -9.04 8.26
C MET A 374 -19.37 -9.30 7.10
N GLN A 375 -18.67 -8.27 6.61
CA GLN A 375 -17.66 -8.40 5.57
C GLN A 375 -16.52 -9.31 6.02
N ILE A 376 -15.98 -9.11 7.22
CA ILE A 376 -14.90 -9.95 7.78
C ILE A 376 -15.37 -11.40 7.90
N ALA A 377 -16.55 -11.66 8.48
CA ALA A 377 -17.09 -13.00 8.62
C ALA A 377 -17.38 -13.66 7.26
N TYR A 378 -17.92 -12.88 6.30
CA TYR A 378 -18.13 -13.33 4.93
C TYR A 378 -16.80 -13.68 4.25
N GLU A 379 -15.77 -12.86 4.44
CA GLU A 379 -14.45 -13.03 3.85
C GLU A 379 -13.65 -14.18 4.47
N GLU A 380 -13.64 -14.30 5.80
CA GLU A 380 -12.96 -15.38 6.54
C GLU A 380 -13.56 -16.75 6.22
N ALA A 381 -14.87 -16.82 5.99
CA ALA A 381 -15.56 -18.06 5.63
C ALA A 381 -15.33 -18.50 4.17
N MET A 382 -14.46 -17.83 3.40
CA MET A 382 -14.23 -18.11 1.98
C MET A 382 -12.78 -18.48 1.72
N VAL A 383 -12.56 -19.61 1.04
CA VAL A 383 -11.26 -19.92 0.45
C VAL A 383 -10.95 -18.87 -0.62
N PHE A 384 -9.72 -18.36 -0.66
CA PHE A 384 -9.30 -17.27 -1.56
C PHE A 384 -9.72 -17.50 -3.03
N ALA A 385 -9.54 -18.73 -3.54
CA ALA A 385 -9.97 -19.11 -4.89
C ALA A 385 -11.49 -18.99 -5.11
N GLU A 386 -12.30 -19.39 -4.13
CA GLU A 386 -13.76 -19.27 -4.19
C GLU A 386 -14.22 -17.81 -4.06
N ARG A 387 -13.45 -16.96 -3.37
CA ARG A 387 -13.75 -15.52 -3.24
C ARG A 387 -13.60 -14.84 -4.60
N MET A 388 -12.44 -14.96 -5.24
CA MET A 388 -12.19 -14.36 -6.55
C MET A 388 -13.09 -14.93 -7.64
N GLY A 389 -13.25 -16.26 -7.68
CA GLY A 389 -14.13 -16.92 -8.66
C GLY A 389 -15.59 -16.48 -8.59
N ARG A 390 -16.10 -16.13 -7.40
CA ARG A 390 -17.46 -15.58 -7.23
C ARG A 390 -17.62 -14.20 -7.81
N PHE A 391 -16.72 -13.28 -7.45
CA PHE A 391 -16.78 -11.91 -7.94
C PHE A 391 -16.68 -11.90 -9.46
N GLU A 392 -15.78 -12.70 -10.02
CA GLU A 392 -15.62 -12.81 -11.46
C GLU A 392 -16.88 -13.37 -12.13
N GLN A 393 -17.43 -14.46 -11.60
CA GLN A 393 -18.66 -15.04 -12.13
C GLN A 393 -19.80 -14.01 -12.13
N PHE A 394 -19.97 -13.30 -11.02
CA PHE A 394 -21.04 -12.33 -10.87
C PHE A 394 -20.84 -11.17 -11.84
N GLU A 395 -19.67 -10.55 -11.86
CA GLU A 395 -19.41 -9.36 -12.68
C GLU A 395 -19.43 -9.67 -14.19
N THR A 396 -18.82 -10.79 -14.60
CA THR A 396 -18.70 -11.15 -16.01
C THR A 396 -19.90 -11.94 -16.52
N GLN A 397 -20.19 -13.12 -15.97
CA GLN A 397 -21.22 -14.00 -16.55
C GLN A 397 -22.65 -13.54 -16.30
N LEU A 398 -22.89 -12.80 -15.22
CA LEU A 398 -24.24 -12.45 -14.80
C LEU A 398 -24.54 -10.97 -14.98
N ASN A 399 -23.70 -10.08 -14.44
CA ASN A 399 -24.06 -8.68 -14.26
C ASN A 399 -24.09 -7.90 -15.59
N PHE A 400 -23.08 -8.06 -16.46
CA PHE A 400 -23.07 -7.40 -17.77
C PHE A 400 -24.25 -7.84 -18.67
N PRO A 401 -24.47 -9.14 -18.93
CA PRO A 401 -25.60 -9.60 -19.75
C PRO A 401 -26.96 -9.23 -19.15
N LEU A 402 -27.09 -9.29 -17.82
CA LEU A 402 -28.33 -8.90 -17.13
C LEU A 402 -28.63 -7.42 -17.30
N THR A 403 -27.61 -6.56 -17.17
CA THR A 403 -27.75 -5.11 -17.37
C THR A 403 -28.16 -4.80 -18.81
N ALA A 404 -27.56 -5.48 -19.78
CA ALA A 404 -27.93 -5.39 -21.19
C ALA A 404 -29.36 -5.85 -21.47
N GLU A 405 -29.77 -7.00 -20.91
CA GLU A 405 -31.14 -7.50 -21.03
C GLU A 405 -32.14 -6.54 -20.37
N ALA A 406 -31.85 -6.01 -19.18
CA ALA A 406 -32.70 -5.06 -18.49
C ALA A 406 -32.86 -3.74 -19.27
N ALA A 407 -31.75 -3.16 -19.75
CA ALA A 407 -31.77 -1.96 -20.58
C ALA A 407 -32.56 -2.18 -21.87
N TRP A 408 -32.34 -3.31 -22.54
CA TRP A 408 -33.08 -3.68 -23.74
C TRP A 408 -34.57 -3.80 -23.46
N MET A 409 -34.96 -4.51 -22.39
CA MET A 409 -36.37 -4.71 -22.05
C MET A 409 -37.06 -3.39 -21.68
N GLU A 410 -36.40 -2.47 -20.98
CA GLU A 410 -36.95 -1.12 -20.75
C GLU A 410 -37.13 -0.33 -22.05
N MET A 411 -36.20 -0.47 -23.01
CA MET A 411 -36.34 0.12 -24.34
C MET A 411 -37.51 -0.51 -25.13
N GLU A 412 -37.73 -1.82 -25.02
CA GLU A 412 -38.89 -2.50 -25.63
C GLU A 412 -40.20 -1.99 -25.04
N LEU A 413 -40.31 -1.93 -23.71
CA LEU A 413 -41.51 -1.42 -23.03
C LEU A 413 -41.78 0.03 -23.42
N TYR A 414 -40.73 0.85 -23.52
CA TYR A 414 -40.87 2.22 -24.00
C TYR A 414 -41.35 2.28 -25.46
N LEU A 415 -40.82 1.44 -26.36
CA LEU A 415 -41.30 1.36 -27.75
C LEU A 415 -42.76 0.90 -27.84
N GLU A 416 -43.15 -0.08 -27.03
CA GLU A 416 -44.54 -0.56 -26.92
C GLU A 416 -45.46 0.56 -26.45
N ASP A 417 -45.07 1.31 -25.41
CA ASP A 417 -45.83 2.47 -24.95
C ASP A 417 -45.91 3.56 -26.02
N LEU A 418 -44.80 3.89 -26.71
CA LEU A 418 -44.80 4.85 -27.81
C LEU A 418 -45.76 4.45 -28.94
N ASN A 419 -45.75 3.17 -29.34
CA ASN A 419 -46.66 2.63 -30.34
C ASN A 419 -48.11 2.70 -29.84
N GLY A 420 -48.37 2.21 -28.62
CA GLY A 420 -49.70 2.21 -28.03
C GLY A 420 -50.30 3.60 -27.91
N LYS A 421 -49.51 4.63 -27.57
CA LYS A 421 -49.98 6.01 -27.54
C LYS A 421 -50.27 6.57 -28.94
N LEU A 422 -49.42 6.28 -29.93
CA LEU A 422 -49.65 6.71 -31.32
C LEU A 422 -50.87 6.05 -31.95
N ASP A 423 -51.15 4.80 -31.59
CA ASP A 423 -52.28 4.04 -32.15
C ASP A 423 -53.60 4.39 -31.43
N TYR A 424 -53.56 4.63 -30.12
CA TYR A 424 -54.73 4.95 -29.31
C TYR A 424 -55.20 6.39 -29.50
N PHE A 425 -54.29 7.37 -29.48
CA PHE A 425 -54.64 8.78 -29.62
C PHE A 425 -54.56 9.22 -31.09
N LYS A 426 -55.72 9.40 -31.72
CA LYS A 426 -55.80 9.76 -33.15
C LYS A 426 -55.52 11.23 -33.44
N ASN A 427 -55.78 12.13 -32.47
CA ASN A 427 -55.69 13.57 -32.62
C ASN A 427 -54.56 14.18 -31.77
N LEU A 428 -53.31 13.76 -32.04
CA LEU A 428 -52.12 14.32 -31.39
C LEU A 428 -51.53 15.47 -32.20
N ASP A 429 -50.98 16.48 -31.52
CA ASP A 429 -50.22 17.56 -32.15
C ASP A 429 -49.06 16.99 -33.00
N GLN A 430 -48.88 17.52 -34.22
CA GLN A 430 -47.84 17.08 -35.16
C GLN A 430 -46.43 17.15 -34.57
N ARG A 431 -46.16 18.11 -33.66
CA ARG A 431 -44.89 18.24 -32.95
C ARG A 431 -44.62 17.02 -32.07
N LEU A 432 -45.62 16.58 -31.32
CA LEU A 432 -45.53 15.38 -30.50
C LEU A 432 -45.37 14.14 -31.40
N VAL A 433 -46.17 14.01 -32.45
CA VAL A 433 -46.04 12.87 -33.39
C VAL A 433 -44.62 12.79 -33.98
N LYS A 434 -44.03 13.92 -34.36
CA LYS A 434 -42.65 13.98 -34.84
C LYS A 434 -41.65 13.56 -33.76
N PHE A 435 -41.81 14.05 -32.54
CA PHE A 435 -40.99 13.65 -31.40
C PHE A 435 -41.07 12.14 -31.12
N LEU A 436 -42.27 11.56 -31.06
CA LEU A 436 -42.46 10.12 -30.82
C LEU A 436 -41.85 9.27 -31.94
N LYS A 437 -41.96 9.69 -33.21
CA LYS A 437 -41.30 9.03 -34.35
C LYS A 437 -39.77 9.11 -34.26
N ASN A 438 -39.23 10.27 -33.88
CA ASN A 438 -37.80 10.43 -33.63
C ASN A 438 -37.32 9.53 -32.49
N GLU A 439 -38.10 9.41 -31.41
CA GLU A 439 -37.77 8.54 -30.28
C GLU A 439 -37.74 7.06 -30.67
N LYS A 440 -38.64 6.59 -31.55
CA LYS A 440 -38.54 5.22 -32.08
C LYS A 440 -37.19 5.00 -32.78
N LYS A 441 -36.76 5.94 -33.63
CA LYS A 441 -35.47 5.85 -34.33
C LYS A 441 -34.30 5.87 -33.34
N ARG A 442 -34.29 6.81 -32.38
CA ARG A 442 -33.25 6.91 -31.36
C ARG A 442 -33.14 5.66 -30.50
N THR A 443 -34.28 5.06 -30.17
CA THR A 443 -34.34 3.83 -29.38
C THR A 443 -33.75 2.66 -30.14
N LEU A 444 -34.05 2.54 -31.43
CA LEU A 444 -33.46 1.51 -32.29
C LEU A 444 -31.93 1.67 -32.44
N GLU A 445 -31.43 2.90 -32.55
CA GLU A 445 -29.97 3.18 -32.56
C GLU A 445 -29.29 2.72 -31.27
N LEU A 446 -29.91 2.97 -30.11
CA LEU A 446 -29.36 2.57 -28.81
C LEU A 446 -29.51 1.06 -28.54
N GLN A 447 -30.57 0.44 -29.05
CA GLN A 447 -30.70 -1.02 -29.08
C GLN A 447 -29.59 -1.66 -29.91
N PHE A 448 -29.27 -1.08 -31.07
CA PHE A 448 -28.15 -1.54 -31.89
C PHE A 448 -26.81 -1.43 -31.15
N TYR A 449 -26.59 -0.36 -30.38
CA TYR A 449 -25.43 -0.24 -29.50
C TYR A 449 -25.34 -1.39 -28.49
N ILE A 450 -26.43 -1.66 -27.73
CA ILE A 450 -26.47 -2.78 -26.77
C ILE A 450 -26.17 -4.11 -27.46
N TRP A 451 -26.74 -4.34 -28.64
CA TRP A 451 -26.50 -5.54 -29.43
C TRP A 451 -25.03 -5.70 -29.83
N GLN A 452 -24.38 -4.63 -30.31
CA GLN A 452 -22.95 -4.65 -30.63
C GLN A 452 -22.09 -4.96 -29.40
N LYS A 453 -22.40 -4.34 -28.25
CA LYS A 453 -21.67 -4.56 -27.00
C LYS A 453 -21.83 -5.99 -26.48
N MET A 454 -23.03 -6.56 -26.57
CA MET A 454 -23.27 -7.98 -26.23
C MET A 454 -22.50 -8.93 -27.15
N GLY A 455 -22.43 -8.65 -28.46
CA GLY A 455 -21.65 -9.45 -29.40
C GLY A 455 -20.16 -9.44 -29.09
N GLN A 456 -19.61 -8.25 -28.83
CA GLN A 456 -18.20 -8.05 -28.45
C GLN A 456 -17.88 -8.74 -27.11
N PHE A 457 -18.78 -8.64 -26.12
CA PHE A 457 -18.62 -9.29 -24.83
C PHE A 457 -18.39 -10.82 -24.94
N PHE A 458 -19.08 -11.51 -25.84
CA PHE A 458 -18.85 -12.94 -26.06
C PHE A 458 -17.51 -13.26 -26.75
N ILE A 459 -16.96 -12.32 -27.52
CA ILE A 459 -15.62 -12.44 -28.15
C ILE A 459 -14.53 -12.23 -27.09
N ASP A 460 -14.75 -11.29 -26.17
CA ASP A 460 -13.78 -10.90 -25.15
C ASP A 460 -13.67 -11.93 -24.01
N TYR A 461 -14.76 -12.64 -23.71
CA TYR A 461 -14.83 -13.65 -22.64
C TYR A 461 -15.09 -15.08 -23.14
N PRO A 462 -14.28 -15.65 -24.06
CA PRO A 462 -14.58 -16.95 -24.69
C PRO A 462 -14.35 -18.15 -23.75
N TYR A 463 -13.51 -17.98 -22.73
CA TYR A 463 -13.21 -19.05 -21.76
C TYR A 463 -14.16 -19.03 -20.55
N ILE A 464 -14.49 -17.83 -20.07
CA ILE A 464 -15.33 -17.64 -18.88
C ILE A 464 -16.81 -17.71 -19.22
N VAL A 465 -17.25 -17.04 -20.29
CA VAL A 465 -18.69 -16.93 -20.61
C VAL A 465 -19.08 -18.05 -21.57
N VAL A 466 -18.34 -18.21 -22.68
CA VAL A 466 -18.65 -19.22 -23.70
C VAL A 466 -18.24 -20.63 -23.25
N ASP A 467 -17.36 -20.76 -22.26
CA ASP A 467 -16.85 -22.04 -21.76
C ASP A 467 -16.32 -22.92 -22.90
N GLN A 468 -15.45 -22.34 -23.74
CA GLN A 468 -14.96 -22.98 -24.98
C GLN A 468 -14.30 -24.34 -24.74
N GLU A 469 -13.63 -24.50 -23.59
CA GLU A 469 -12.96 -25.74 -23.20
C GLU A 469 -13.86 -26.70 -22.39
N ASN A 470 -15.13 -26.35 -22.18
CA ASN A 470 -16.10 -27.17 -21.46
C ASN A 470 -15.63 -27.54 -20.04
N GLU A 471 -14.97 -26.60 -19.37
CA GLU A 471 -14.40 -26.80 -18.02
C GLU A 471 -15.45 -26.55 -16.92
N GLN A 472 -16.54 -25.83 -17.23
CA GLN A 472 -17.60 -25.57 -16.26
C GLN A 472 -18.49 -26.78 -16.05
N THR A 473 -18.57 -27.23 -14.79
CA THR A 473 -19.34 -28.43 -14.41
C THR A 473 -20.84 -28.20 -14.32
N GLN A 474 -21.28 -26.98 -13.99
CA GLN A 474 -22.69 -26.64 -13.82
C GLN A 474 -23.22 -25.86 -15.04
N ARG A 475 -24.34 -26.34 -15.59
CA ARG A 475 -25.03 -25.70 -16.71
C ARG A 475 -26.51 -25.63 -16.41
N ASN A 476 -26.98 -24.46 -15.98
CA ASN A 476 -28.39 -24.18 -15.78
C ASN A 476 -28.89 -23.19 -16.84
N TYR A 477 -30.21 -23.10 -17.01
CA TYR A 477 -30.80 -22.22 -18.03
C TYR A 477 -30.42 -20.74 -17.80
N TYR A 478 -30.38 -20.28 -16.56
CA TYR A 478 -30.15 -18.87 -16.23
C TYR A 478 -28.72 -18.41 -16.53
N LEU A 479 -27.71 -19.27 -16.34
CA LEU A 479 -26.33 -19.02 -16.79
C LEU A 479 -26.24 -18.92 -18.32
N GLY A 480 -27.02 -19.72 -19.03
CA GLY A 480 -27.08 -19.73 -20.49
C GLY A 480 -28.08 -18.76 -21.11
N ARG A 481 -28.86 -18.03 -20.30
CA ARG A 481 -29.95 -17.17 -20.76
C ARG A 481 -29.44 -16.05 -21.67
N GLN A 482 -28.26 -15.52 -21.37
CA GLN A 482 -27.59 -14.50 -22.17
C GLN A 482 -27.47 -14.87 -23.66
N PHE A 483 -27.22 -16.15 -23.99
CA PHE A 483 -27.13 -16.61 -25.37
C PHE A 483 -28.50 -16.62 -26.05
N VAL A 484 -29.54 -17.06 -25.32
CA VAL A 484 -30.92 -17.07 -25.80
C VAL A 484 -31.42 -15.64 -26.03
N PHE A 485 -31.10 -14.72 -25.11
CA PHE A 485 -31.40 -13.30 -25.24
C PHE A 485 -30.70 -12.70 -26.46
N PHE A 486 -29.39 -12.94 -26.62
CA PHE A 486 -28.62 -12.45 -27.76
C PHE A 486 -29.17 -12.95 -29.10
N GLU A 487 -29.56 -14.23 -29.18
CA GLU A 487 -30.22 -14.79 -30.36
C GLU A 487 -31.55 -14.08 -30.67
N LYS A 488 -32.37 -13.82 -29.64
CA LYS A 488 -33.65 -13.13 -29.77
C LYS A 488 -33.49 -11.72 -30.35
N ILE A 489 -32.58 -10.92 -29.79
CA ILE A 489 -32.36 -9.54 -30.25
C ILE A 489 -31.73 -9.50 -31.64
N SER A 490 -30.84 -10.46 -31.95
CA SER A 490 -30.24 -10.57 -33.28
C SER A 490 -31.30 -10.85 -34.34
N LYS A 491 -32.21 -11.80 -34.09
CA LYS A 491 -33.32 -12.10 -35.01
C LYS A 491 -34.23 -10.88 -35.22
N LYS A 492 -34.52 -10.12 -34.16
CA LYS A 492 -35.32 -8.90 -34.26
C LYS A 492 -34.64 -7.86 -35.16
N LEU A 493 -33.36 -7.55 -34.91
CA LEU A 493 -32.63 -6.53 -35.69
C LEU A 493 -32.41 -6.95 -37.14
N SER A 494 -32.19 -8.24 -37.40
CA SER A 494 -32.14 -8.77 -38.77
C SER A 494 -33.48 -8.66 -39.48
N ALA A 495 -34.60 -8.94 -38.80
CA ALA A 495 -35.94 -8.74 -39.37
C ALA A 495 -36.23 -7.26 -39.70
N LEU A 496 -35.61 -6.32 -38.98
CA LEU A 496 -35.68 -4.88 -39.24
C LEU A 496 -34.69 -4.39 -40.30
N GLY A 497 -33.89 -5.28 -40.91
CA GLY A 497 -32.92 -4.92 -41.95
C GLY A 497 -31.69 -4.16 -41.46
N MET A 498 -31.43 -4.11 -40.14
CA MET A 498 -30.32 -3.32 -39.58
C MET A 498 -28.96 -4.03 -39.62
N ALA A 499 -28.94 -5.37 -39.64
CA ALA A 499 -27.71 -6.15 -39.84
C ALA A 499 -28.01 -7.62 -40.23
N SER A 500 -27.20 -8.18 -41.13
CA SER A 500 -27.32 -9.56 -41.60
C SER A 500 -26.65 -10.61 -40.70
N SER A 501 -25.66 -10.23 -39.88
CA SER A 501 -25.05 -11.12 -38.88
C SER A 501 -24.33 -10.37 -37.75
N PRO A 502 -24.45 -10.83 -36.49
CA PRO A 502 -23.67 -10.27 -35.38
C PRO A 502 -22.19 -10.64 -35.48
N LYS A 503 -21.29 -9.68 -35.23
CA LYS A 503 -19.92 -10.00 -34.82
C LYS A 503 -19.99 -10.60 -33.42
N THR A 504 -19.80 -11.91 -33.31
CA THR A 504 -19.90 -12.66 -32.05
C THR A 504 -19.08 -13.94 -32.12
N HIS A 505 -18.89 -14.61 -30.99
CA HIS A 505 -18.19 -15.89 -30.94
C HIS A 505 -19.00 -17.00 -31.62
N LYS A 506 -18.32 -17.86 -32.41
CA LYS A 506 -18.95 -18.92 -33.24
C LYS A 506 -19.89 -19.87 -32.48
N ASN A 507 -19.61 -20.14 -31.20
CA ASN A 507 -20.39 -21.07 -30.38
C ASN A 507 -21.70 -20.47 -29.84
N VAL A 508 -21.92 -19.15 -29.93
CA VAL A 508 -23.06 -18.48 -29.28
C VAL A 508 -24.41 -19.00 -29.78
N ILE A 509 -24.57 -19.22 -31.09
CA ILE A 509 -25.81 -19.74 -31.66
C ILE A 509 -26.06 -21.19 -31.22
N ALA A 510 -25.02 -22.02 -31.19
CA ALA A 510 -25.12 -23.40 -30.73
C ALA A 510 -25.50 -23.46 -29.24
N LEU A 511 -24.88 -22.61 -28.41
CA LEU A 511 -25.19 -22.50 -26.98
C LEU A 511 -26.61 -21.98 -26.75
N ALA A 512 -27.06 -20.97 -27.50
CA ALA A 512 -28.44 -20.47 -27.43
C ALA A 512 -29.46 -21.59 -27.69
N ASN A 513 -29.27 -22.34 -28.77
CA ASN A 513 -30.13 -23.49 -29.10
C ASN A 513 -30.10 -24.57 -28.01
N ARG A 514 -28.92 -24.86 -27.44
CA ARG A 514 -28.77 -25.82 -26.35
C ARG A 514 -29.53 -25.39 -25.10
N PHE A 515 -29.28 -24.18 -24.61
CA PHE A 515 -29.92 -23.68 -23.39
C PHE A 515 -31.41 -23.46 -23.55
N LYS A 516 -31.87 -23.09 -24.75
CA LYS A 516 -33.31 -23.01 -25.07
C LYS A 516 -33.99 -24.37 -24.90
N LYS A 517 -33.35 -25.47 -25.31
CA LYS A 517 -33.87 -26.84 -25.12
C LYS A 517 -33.83 -27.30 -23.66
N MET A 518 -32.93 -26.75 -22.84
CA MET A 518 -32.83 -27.08 -21.41
C MET A 518 -33.92 -26.43 -20.56
N LYS A 519 -34.60 -25.38 -21.06
CA LYS A 519 -35.64 -24.68 -20.32
C LYS A 519 -36.88 -25.56 -20.18
N ILE A 520 -37.34 -25.75 -18.94
CA ILE A 520 -38.59 -26.44 -18.61
C ILE A 520 -39.63 -25.40 -18.18
N GLU A 521 -40.73 -25.28 -18.91
CA GLU A 521 -41.83 -24.37 -18.55
C GLU A 521 -42.57 -24.88 -17.29
N GLY A 522 -42.91 -23.97 -16.39
CA GLY A 522 -43.73 -24.23 -15.22
C GLY A 522 -45.05 -23.45 -15.25
N ASN A 523 -45.95 -23.75 -14.31
CA ASN A 523 -47.27 -23.11 -14.24
C ASN A 523 -47.19 -21.65 -13.77
N THR A 524 -46.11 -21.29 -13.06
CA THR A 524 -45.84 -19.93 -12.58
C THR A 524 -44.38 -19.57 -12.82
N VAL A 525 -44.03 -18.30 -12.63
CA VAL A 525 -42.62 -17.84 -12.69
C VAL A 525 -41.77 -18.57 -11.65
N LEU A 526 -42.26 -18.71 -10.41
CA LEU A 526 -41.55 -19.41 -9.35
C LEU A 526 -41.41 -20.92 -9.63
N ASP A 527 -42.44 -21.55 -10.19
CA ASP A 527 -42.39 -22.97 -10.59
C ASP A 527 -41.37 -23.19 -11.71
N THR A 528 -41.39 -22.33 -12.73
CA THR A 528 -40.38 -22.33 -13.80
C THR A 528 -38.98 -22.16 -13.22
N LEU A 529 -38.83 -21.24 -12.28
CA LEU A 529 -37.54 -20.92 -11.68
C LEU A 529 -37.03 -22.07 -10.78
N ARG A 530 -37.91 -22.74 -10.04
CA ARG A 530 -37.59 -23.98 -9.30
C ARG A 530 -37.18 -25.12 -10.23
N LYS A 531 -37.82 -25.27 -11.39
CA LYS A 531 -37.47 -26.31 -12.37
C LYS A 531 -36.12 -26.07 -13.04
N ASN A 532 -35.69 -24.81 -13.18
CA ASN A 532 -34.53 -24.43 -14.00
C ASN A 532 -33.32 -23.88 -13.21
N SER A 533 -33.45 -23.55 -11.92
CA SER A 533 -32.37 -23.01 -11.09
C SER A 533 -31.99 -23.95 -9.96
N LYS A 534 -30.70 -24.27 -9.85
CA LYS A 534 -30.15 -25.10 -8.76
C LYS A 534 -30.36 -24.48 -7.38
N ILE A 535 -30.29 -23.15 -7.27
CA ILE A 535 -30.52 -22.42 -6.02
C ILE A 535 -31.95 -22.66 -5.53
N PHE A 536 -32.93 -22.61 -6.43
CA PHE A 536 -34.34 -22.74 -6.05
C PHE A 536 -34.82 -24.20 -5.98
N GLN A 537 -33.96 -25.16 -6.35
CA GLN A 537 -34.17 -26.58 -6.08
C GLN A 537 -33.79 -26.97 -4.65
N GLN A 538 -33.02 -26.13 -3.95
CA GLN A 538 -32.58 -26.37 -2.57
C GLN A 538 -33.75 -26.47 -1.61
N LYS A 539 -33.54 -27.18 -0.50
CA LYS A 539 -34.53 -27.28 0.58
C LYS A 539 -34.76 -25.91 1.21
N ASN A 540 -33.68 -25.14 1.36
CA ASN A 540 -33.71 -23.72 1.70
C ASN A 540 -32.92 -22.94 0.63
N PHE A 541 -33.61 -22.21 -0.25
CA PHE A 541 -32.98 -21.44 -1.33
C PHE A 541 -32.10 -20.27 -0.85
N LEU A 542 -32.13 -19.96 0.44
CA LEU A 542 -31.25 -18.99 1.11
C LEU A 542 -30.02 -19.66 1.75
N SER A 543 -29.90 -20.99 1.66
CA SER A 543 -28.77 -21.74 2.22
C SER A 543 -27.51 -21.49 1.40
N SER A 544 -26.56 -20.79 2.03
CA SER A 544 -25.24 -20.57 1.44
C SER A 544 -24.42 -21.85 1.34
N GLU A 545 -24.59 -22.78 2.28
CA GLU A 545 -23.83 -24.04 2.32
C GLU A 545 -24.18 -24.92 1.12
N GLU A 546 -25.48 -25.16 0.88
CA GLU A 546 -25.94 -25.94 -0.28
C GLU A 546 -25.52 -25.29 -1.61
N HIS A 547 -25.55 -23.95 -1.69
CA HIS A 547 -25.13 -23.26 -2.91
C HIS A 547 -23.63 -23.35 -3.16
N ARG A 548 -22.82 -23.19 -2.10
CA ARG A 548 -21.36 -23.24 -2.17
C ARG A 548 -20.89 -24.60 -2.67
N ASP A 549 -21.46 -25.69 -2.17
CA ASP A 549 -21.08 -27.03 -2.60
C ASP A 549 -21.30 -27.25 -4.11
N TYR A 550 -22.41 -26.74 -4.65
CA TYR A 550 -22.68 -26.82 -6.10
C TYR A 550 -21.73 -25.98 -6.96
N MET A 551 -21.32 -24.82 -6.45
CA MET A 551 -20.56 -23.82 -7.22
C MET A 551 -19.06 -23.90 -7.02
N LYS A 552 -18.57 -24.60 -5.98
CA LYS A 552 -17.16 -24.70 -5.62
C LYS A 552 -16.25 -25.00 -6.81
N ARG A 553 -16.57 -26.07 -7.55
CA ARG A 553 -15.76 -26.46 -8.73
C ARG A 553 -15.80 -25.43 -9.85
N HIS A 554 -16.95 -24.77 -10.05
CA HIS A 554 -17.06 -23.71 -11.05
C HIS A 554 -16.20 -22.50 -10.67
N TRP A 555 -16.18 -22.10 -9.39
CA TRP A 555 -15.33 -21.01 -8.91
C TRP A 555 -13.84 -21.34 -8.99
N GLU A 556 -13.43 -22.58 -8.67
CA GLU A 556 -12.05 -23.05 -8.85
C GLU A 556 -11.60 -22.95 -10.30
N VAL A 557 -12.44 -23.38 -11.25
CA VAL A 557 -12.14 -23.30 -12.69
C VAL A 557 -11.97 -21.86 -13.13
N LEU A 558 -12.89 -20.96 -12.74
CA LEU A 558 -12.78 -19.54 -13.07
C LEU A 558 -11.50 -18.90 -12.53
N PHE A 559 -11.16 -19.20 -11.27
CA PHE A 559 -9.92 -18.73 -10.66
C PHE A 559 -8.68 -19.21 -11.42
N MET A 560 -8.64 -20.50 -11.81
CA MET A 560 -7.52 -21.05 -12.57
C MET A 560 -7.42 -20.46 -13.98
N GLN A 561 -8.55 -20.25 -14.66
CA GLN A 561 -8.58 -19.60 -15.97
C GLN A 561 -8.10 -18.14 -15.92
N GLN A 562 -8.42 -17.42 -14.85
CA GLN A 562 -7.92 -16.07 -14.62
C GLN A 562 -6.39 -16.07 -14.43
N ASN A 563 -5.86 -16.96 -13.59
CA ASN A 563 -4.42 -17.05 -13.36
C ASN A 563 -3.63 -17.47 -14.63
N LYS A 564 -4.24 -18.27 -15.52
CA LYS A 564 -3.63 -18.62 -16.81
C LYS A 564 -3.50 -17.41 -17.75
N LYS A 565 -4.38 -16.41 -17.63
CA LYS A 565 -4.38 -15.19 -18.43
C LYS A 565 -3.70 -14.06 -17.65
N GLN A 566 -2.38 -13.94 -17.81
CA GLN A 566 -1.48 -12.98 -17.14
C GLN A 566 -2.14 -11.61 -16.77
N GLU A 567 -1.95 -11.22 -15.51
CA GLU A 567 -2.82 -10.33 -14.71
C GLU A 567 -3.19 -8.96 -15.30
N ALA A 568 -2.33 -8.27 -16.07
CA ALA A 568 -2.59 -6.88 -16.47
C ALA A 568 -3.68 -6.71 -17.56
N SER A 569 -3.74 -7.61 -18.54
CA SER A 569 -4.69 -7.50 -19.65
C SER A 569 -6.12 -7.90 -19.24
N SER A 570 -6.24 -8.85 -18.31
CA SER A 570 -7.53 -9.26 -17.75
C SER A 570 -8.16 -8.13 -16.92
N PHE A 571 -7.38 -7.45 -16.07
CA PHE A 571 -7.88 -6.31 -15.31
C PHE A 571 -8.29 -5.14 -16.21
N SER A 572 -7.52 -4.87 -17.26
CA SER A 572 -7.86 -3.83 -18.24
C SER A 572 -9.17 -4.14 -18.98
N LEU A 573 -9.38 -5.40 -19.38
CA LEU A 573 -10.62 -5.84 -20.02
C LEU A 573 -11.83 -5.77 -19.07
N GLN A 574 -11.64 -6.13 -17.80
CA GLN A 574 -12.68 -5.99 -16.78
C GLN A 574 -13.06 -4.51 -16.56
N ALA A 575 -12.09 -3.61 -16.50
CA ALA A 575 -12.34 -2.18 -16.39
C ALA A 575 -13.11 -1.63 -17.61
N TYR A 576 -12.72 -2.03 -18.82
CA TYR A 576 -13.46 -1.72 -20.05
C TYR A 576 -14.91 -2.23 -19.98
N THR A 577 -15.10 -3.48 -19.58
CA THR A 577 -16.42 -4.11 -19.46
C THR A 577 -17.28 -3.41 -18.42
N TRP A 578 -16.68 -3.00 -17.30
CA TRP A 578 -17.34 -2.23 -16.25
C TRP A 578 -17.82 -0.86 -16.77
N SER A 579 -16.97 -0.15 -17.52
CA SER A 579 -17.32 1.14 -18.14
C SER A 579 -18.51 1.00 -19.09
N VAL A 580 -18.46 0.03 -20.00
CA VAL A 580 -19.57 -0.25 -20.94
C VAL A 580 -20.83 -0.69 -20.19
N ARG A 581 -20.71 -1.49 -19.13
CA ARG A 581 -21.89 -1.84 -18.31
C ARG A 581 -22.51 -0.60 -17.68
N ASN A 582 -21.70 0.29 -17.11
CA ASN A 582 -22.16 1.51 -16.47
C ASN A 582 -22.91 2.41 -17.48
N ALA A 583 -22.42 2.48 -18.72
CA ALA A 583 -23.14 3.10 -19.83
C ALA A 583 -24.56 2.56 -20.01
N ILE A 584 -24.67 1.24 -20.12
CA ILE A 584 -25.92 0.53 -20.39
C ILE A 584 -26.88 0.67 -19.21
N TRP A 585 -26.36 0.65 -17.98
CA TRP A 585 -27.14 0.89 -16.78
C TRP A 585 -27.72 2.31 -16.72
N LEU A 586 -26.92 3.33 -17.04
CA LEU A 586 -27.41 4.71 -17.17
C LEU A 586 -28.44 4.83 -18.29
N LEU A 587 -28.28 4.11 -19.40
CA LEU A 587 -29.28 4.04 -20.46
C LEU A 587 -30.60 3.45 -19.95
N GLN A 588 -30.58 2.28 -19.31
CA GLN A 588 -31.79 1.69 -18.70
C GLN A 588 -32.52 2.71 -17.82
N THR A 589 -31.74 3.41 -17.00
CA THR A 589 -32.25 4.39 -16.04
C THR A 589 -32.89 5.58 -16.73
N ILE A 590 -32.25 6.12 -17.76
CA ILE A 590 -32.80 7.20 -18.58
C ILE A 590 -34.09 6.73 -19.26
N TYR A 591 -34.13 5.52 -19.86
CA TYR A 591 -35.34 4.99 -20.50
C TYR A 591 -36.50 4.79 -19.53
N SER A 592 -36.21 4.38 -18.29
CA SER A 592 -37.21 4.30 -17.23
C SER A 592 -37.83 5.69 -16.96
N ALA A 593 -36.99 6.73 -16.89
CA ALA A 593 -37.45 8.11 -16.78
C ALA A 593 -38.26 8.56 -18.01
N LYS A 594 -37.77 8.30 -19.24
CA LYS A 594 -38.47 8.62 -20.49
C LYS A 594 -39.88 8.02 -20.51
N ARG A 595 -40.00 6.74 -20.15
CA ARG A 595 -41.26 6.01 -20.09
C ARG A 595 -42.20 6.61 -19.06
N SER A 596 -41.69 6.93 -17.88
CA SER A 596 -42.48 7.55 -16.81
C SER A 596 -43.03 8.93 -17.19
N GLU A 597 -42.33 9.71 -18.01
CA GLU A 597 -42.80 11.04 -18.44
C GLU A 597 -43.66 11.02 -19.71
N LEU A 598 -43.74 9.89 -20.40
CA LEU A 598 -44.43 9.80 -21.69
C LEU A 598 -45.90 10.22 -21.61
N TYR A 599 -46.59 9.87 -20.51
CA TYR A 599 -48.00 10.25 -20.33
C TYR A 599 -48.20 11.77 -20.25
N LYS A 600 -47.24 12.50 -19.66
CA LYS A 600 -47.31 13.97 -19.53
C LYS A 600 -47.30 14.65 -20.88
N PHE A 601 -46.45 14.18 -21.79
CA PHE A 601 -46.42 14.68 -23.16
C PHE A 601 -47.73 14.43 -23.87
N VAL A 602 -48.29 13.23 -23.73
CA VAL A 602 -49.57 12.89 -24.34
C VAL A 602 -50.71 13.75 -23.76
N ALA A 603 -50.76 13.95 -22.45
CA ALA A 603 -51.76 14.80 -21.80
C ALA A 603 -51.72 16.25 -22.32
N ASN A 604 -50.52 16.81 -22.49
CA ASN A 604 -50.30 18.19 -22.92
C ASN A 604 -50.56 18.47 -24.41
N TYR A 605 -50.50 17.44 -25.25
CA TYR A 605 -50.52 17.56 -26.72
C TYR A 605 -51.62 16.71 -27.38
N ASN A 606 -52.51 16.13 -26.59
CA ASN A 606 -53.75 15.55 -27.08
C ASN A 606 -54.76 16.66 -27.33
N LEU A 607 -55.12 16.88 -28.60
CA LEU A 607 -56.02 17.95 -29.02
C LEU A 607 -57.49 17.67 -28.65
N ASP A 608 -57.83 16.42 -28.32
CA ASP A 608 -59.15 16.04 -27.83
C ASP A 608 -59.34 16.38 -26.34
N ASN A 609 -58.26 16.69 -25.62
CA ASN A 609 -58.29 16.94 -24.18
C ASN A 609 -58.53 18.44 -23.91
N MET A 610 -59.66 18.78 -23.30
CA MET A 610 -60.05 20.18 -23.01
C MET A 610 -59.49 20.74 -21.69
N SER A 611 -58.57 20.03 -21.03
CA SER A 611 -57.96 20.51 -19.78
C SER A 611 -57.04 21.71 -20.03
N SER A 612 -57.32 22.84 -19.38
CA SER A 612 -56.55 24.08 -19.51
C SER A 612 -55.17 24.05 -18.83
N GLU A 613 -54.94 23.11 -17.92
CA GLU A 613 -53.68 22.98 -17.19
C GLU A 613 -52.74 22.03 -17.91
N LYS A 614 -51.64 22.57 -18.46
CA LYS A 614 -50.54 21.75 -18.98
C LYS A 614 -49.73 21.20 -17.82
N GLU A 615 -49.51 19.90 -17.82
CA GLU A 615 -48.59 19.25 -16.90
C GLU A 615 -47.16 19.74 -17.14
N GLN A 616 -46.49 20.19 -16.08
CA GLN A 616 -45.09 20.60 -16.16
C GLN A 616 -44.16 19.39 -15.97
N ALA A 617 -42.93 19.55 -16.47
CA ALA A 617 -41.85 18.64 -16.11
C ALA A 617 -41.66 18.67 -14.59
N SER A 618 -41.46 17.51 -13.98
CA SER A 618 -41.19 17.46 -12.54
C SER A 618 -39.77 17.94 -12.28
N ASP A 619 -39.57 18.87 -11.34
CA ASP A 619 -38.24 19.35 -10.96
C ASP A 619 -37.33 18.20 -10.53
N ALA A 620 -37.86 17.27 -9.72
CA ALA A 620 -37.14 16.07 -9.31
C ALA A 620 -36.73 15.20 -10.52
N MET A 621 -37.58 15.13 -11.56
CA MET A 621 -37.25 14.38 -12.78
C MET A 621 -36.23 15.11 -13.65
N ASN A 622 -36.29 16.44 -13.72
CA ASN A 622 -35.30 17.27 -14.40
C ASN A 622 -33.92 17.09 -13.76
N GLU A 623 -33.83 17.21 -12.44
CA GLU A 623 -32.61 16.95 -11.67
C GLU A 623 -32.11 15.52 -11.89
N TYR A 624 -33.03 14.54 -11.88
CA TYR A 624 -32.68 13.15 -12.10
C TYR A 624 -32.07 12.91 -13.49
N LEU A 625 -32.72 13.38 -14.55
CA LEU A 625 -32.23 13.28 -15.93
C LEU A 625 -30.91 14.03 -16.12
N ALA A 626 -30.78 15.22 -15.53
CA ALA A 626 -29.54 16.00 -15.56
C ALA A 626 -28.39 15.23 -14.88
N ASN A 627 -28.64 14.64 -13.72
CA ASN A 627 -27.65 13.83 -13.00
C ASN A 627 -27.24 12.58 -13.80
N MET A 628 -28.20 11.85 -14.39
CA MET A 628 -27.90 10.65 -15.18
C MET A 628 -27.11 10.99 -16.44
N PHE A 629 -27.49 12.07 -17.14
CA PHE A 629 -26.77 12.53 -18.31
C PHE A 629 -25.37 13.04 -17.95
N ASN A 630 -25.23 13.81 -16.87
CA ASN A 630 -23.94 14.26 -16.37
C ASN A 630 -23.03 13.08 -16.05
N ASN A 631 -23.52 12.07 -15.34
CA ASN A 631 -22.74 10.88 -15.02
C ASN A 631 -22.31 10.10 -16.28
N LEU A 632 -23.19 9.99 -17.27
CA LEU A 632 -22.88 9.35 -18.55
C LEU A 632 -21.75 10.08 -19.30
N VAL A 633 -21.81 11.40 -19.32
CA VAL A 633 -20.80 12.25 -19.99
C VAL A 633 -19.49 12.28 -19.21
N MET A 634 -19.56 12.49 -17.89
CA MET A 634 -18.40 12.55 -17.00
C MET A 634 -17.57 11.27 -17.09
N GLU A 635 -18.24 10.10 -17.01
CA GLU A 635 -17.56 8.82 -17.13
C GLU A 635 -16.86 8.70 -18.48
N TYR A 636 -17.55 8.97 -19.59
CA TYR A 636 -16.95 8.86 -20.92
C TYR A 636 -15.78 9.82 -21.12
N VAL A 637 -15.94 11.09 -20.74
CA VAL A 637 -14.89 12.12 -20.89
C VAL A 637 -13.66 11.76 -20.06
N SER A 638 -13.84 11.12 -18.90
CA SER A 638 -12.74 10.71 -18.03
C SER A 638 -11.84 9.62 -18.61
N ILE A 639 -12.33 8.83 -19.58
CA ILE A 639 -11.59 7.71 -20.19
C ILE A 639 -11.36 7.88 -21.69
N LYS A 640 -11.94 8.90 -22.31
CA LYS A 640 -11.94 9.10 -23.77
C LYS A 640 -10.52 9.11 -24.35
N LYS A 641 -9.60 9.82 -23.69
CA LYS A 641 -8.23 9.97 -24.16
C LYS A 641 -7.55 8.61 -24.27
N GLU A 642 -7.65 7.82 -23.19
CA GLU A 642 -7.07 6.49 -23.08
C GLU A 642 -7.69 5.53 -24.08
N MET A 643 -9.01 5.61 -24.32
CA MET A 643 -9.68 4.79 -25.34
C MET A 643 -9.21 5.12 -26.77
N VAL A 644 -9.00 6.40 -27.08
CA VAL A 644 -8.55 6.83 -28.42
C VAL A 644 -7.09 6.50 -28.66
N GLU A 645 -6.23 6.72 -27.65
CA GLU A 645 -4.78 6.54 -27.78
C GLU A 645 -4.35 5.07 -27.65
N ASN A 646 -5.01 4.29 -26.78
CA ASN A 646 -4.53 2.96 -26.39
C ASN A 646 -5.37 1.78 -26.93
N LEU A 647 -6.50 2.03 -27.61
CA LEU A 647 -7.32 1.00 -28.27
C LEU A 647 -7.45 1.24 -29.79
N PRO A 648 -6.34 1.20 -30.55
CA PRO A 648 -6.39 1.44 -31.99
C PRO A 648 -7.25 0.39 -32.71
N GLY A 649 -8.23 0.85 -33.47
CA GLY A 649 -9.15 -0.01 -34.23
C GLY A 649 -10.42 -0.42 -33.48
N ASP A 650 -10.56 -0.12 -32.19
CA ASP A 650 -11.81 -0.28 -31.46
C ASP A 650 -12.75 0.92 -31.72
N PRO A 651 -13.98 0.72 -32.22
CA PRO A 651 -14.91 1.81 -32.51
C PRO A 651 -15.60 2.39 -31.26
N GLU A 652 -15.32 1.91 -30.04
CA GLU A 652 -16.12 2.22 -28.86
C GLU A 652 -16.18 3.71 -28.54
N PHE A 653 -15.08 4.46 -28.70
CA PHE A 653 -15.10 5.90 -28.44
C PHE A 653 -16.14 6.62 -29.31
N ARG A 654 -16.30 6.20 -30.58
CA ARG A 654 -17.30 6.76 -31.50
C ARG A 654 -18.71 6.30 -31.14
N LEU A 655 -18.86 5.05 -30.73
CA LEU A 655 -20.15 4.51 -30.30
C LEU A 655 -20.66 5.24 -29.06
N ARG A 656 -19.80 5.49 -28.06
CA ARG A 656 -20.14 6.25 -26.85
C ARG A 656 -20.50 7.70 -27.16
N GLU A 657 -19.80 8.36 -28.09
CA GLU A 657 -20.19 9.69 -28.57
C GLU A 657 -21.58 9.67 -29.20
N ASN A 658 -21.89 8.69 -30.06
CA ASN A 658 -23.21 8.57 -30.67
C ASN A 658 -24.31 8.39 -29.61
N VAL A 659 -24.04 7.59 -28.57
CA VAL A 659 -24.96 7.42 -27.43
C VAL A 659 -25.21 8.75 -26.73
N ILE A 660 -24.17 9.51 -26.41
CA ILE A 660 -24.28 10.81 -25.74
C ILE A 660 -25.04 11.82 -26.61
N HIS A 661 -24.73 11.89 -27.91
CA HIS A 661 -25.42 12.78 -28.85
C HIS A 661 -26.90 12.41 -28.99
N ASN A 662 -27.23 11.11 -29.01
CA ASN A 662 -28.60 10.62 -29.07
C ASN A 662 -29.40 11.06 -27.82
N ILE A 663 -28.87 10.86 -26.62
CA ILE A 663 -29.52 11.30 -25.37
C ILE A 663 -29.61 12.82 -25.28
N LYS A 664 -28.55 13.55 -25.68
CA LYS A 664 -28.57 15.03 -25.73
C LYS A 664 -29.66 15.55 -26.66
N ALA A 665 -29.84 14.93 -27.82
CA ALA A 665 -30.89 15.29 -28.76
C ALA A 665 -32.28 15.06 -28.16
N TYR A 666 -32.47 13.95 -27.45
CA TYR A 666 -33.71 13.71 -26.70
C TYR A 666 -33.99 14.80 -25.67
N LEU A 667 -33.03 15.11 -24.78
CA LEU A 667 -33.22 16.13 -23.73
C LEU A 667 -33.55 17.49 -24.33
N THR A 668 -32.85 17.86 -25.40
CA THR A 668 -33.09 19.13 -26.11
C THR A 668 -34.51 19.21 -26.70
N GLU A 669 -35.00 18.13 -27.31
CA GLU A 669 -36.37 18.09 -27.86
C GLU A 669 -37.43 18.02 -26.76
N ARG A 670 -37.18 17.26 -25.69
CA ARG A 670 -38.02 17.20 -24.49
C ARG A 670 -38.22 18.59 -23.89
N ASP A 671 -37.14 19.33 -23.65
CA ASP A 671 -37.21 20.64 -23.01
C ASP A 671 -37.91 21.66 -23.92
N LYS A 672 -37.76 21.55 -25.24
CA LYS A 672 -38.53 22.35 -26.19
C LYS A 672 -40.04 22.08 -26.07
N LEU A 673 -40.45 20.83 -25.89
CA LEU A 673 -41.87 20.50 -25.72
C LEU A 673 -42.43 21.05 -24.38
N PHE A 674 -41.70 20.92 -23.28
CA PHE A 674 -42.18 21.46 -22.00
C PHE A 674 -42.14 23.00 -21.92
N ASN A 675 -41.11 23.65 -22.49
CA ASN A 675 -40.87 25.09 -22.30
C ASN A 675 -41.46 26.00 -23.38
N GLN A 676 -42.19 25.47 -24.38
CA GLN A 676 -42.68 26.27 -25.51
C GLN A 676 -43.67 27.38 -25.14
N ASN A 677 -44.30 27.34 -23.96
CA ASN A 677 -45.11 28.47 -23.47
C ASN A 677 -44.27 29.59 -22.82
N ILE A 678 -43.03 29.33 -22.40
CA ILE A 678 -42.15 30.34 -21.77
C ILE A 678 -41.50 31.21 -22.85
N TYR A 679 -41.09 30.62 -23.98
CA TYR A 679 -40.49 31.36 -25.10
C TYR A 679 -41.51 32.12 -25.97
N ALA A 680 -42.76 31.63 -26.08
CA ALA A 680 -43.82 32.38 -26.77
C ALA A 680 -44.33 33.60 -25.97
N SER A 681 -44.16 33.60 -24.63
CA SER A 681 -44.61 34.72 -23.77
C SER A 681 -43.70 35.96 -23.80
N LYS A 682 -42.47 35.83 -24.33
CA LYS A 682 -41.50 36.94 -24.40
C LYS A 682 -41.61 37.80 -25.66
N GLU A 683 -42.39 37.40 -26.67
CA GLU A 683 -42.55 38.17 -27.92
C GLU A 683 -43.86 38.98 -28.03
N SER A 684 -44.74 38.99 -27.01
CA SER A 684 -46.03 39.70 -27.08
C SER A 684 -46.21 40.90 -26.15
N LYS A 685 -45.11 41.47 -25.62
CA LYS A 685 -45.16 42.84 -25.07
C LYS A 685 -44.39 43.78 -25.99
N GLY A 686 -45.00 44.07 -27.12
CA GLY A 686 -44.77 45.34 -27.81
C GLY A 686 -45.12 46.46 -26.86
N THR A 687 -44.11 47.14 -26.34
CA THR A 687 -44.25 48.38 -25.59
C THR A 687 -44.81 49.43 -26.57
N ARG A 688 -46.11 49.69 -26.49
CA ARG A 688 -46.66 51.00 -26.85
C ARG A 688 -46.57 51.88 -25.61
N ILE A 689 -45.50 52.66 -25.58
CA ILE A 689 -45.30 54.07 -25.18
C ILE A 689 -43.79 54.24 -25.02
#